data_AF-S3E0T6-F1
#
_entry.id   AF-S3E0T6-F1
#
_cell.length_a   1.000
_cell.length_b   1.000
_cell.length_c   1.000
_cell.angle_alpha   90.00
_cell.angle_beta   90.00
_cell.angle_gamma   90.00
#
_symmetry.space_group_name_H-M   'P 1'
#
loop_
_entity.id
_entity.type
_entity.pdbx_description
1 polymer ?
#
loop_
_entity_poly.entity_id
_entity_poly.type
_entity_poly.pdbx_seq_one_letter_code
_entity_poly.pdbx_strand_id
1 'polypeptide(L)'
;MAESSTSNQEKSQYHHYIPRFILRNYAHPASPPKTTSKSKKRGKRKSTARQPPLMLSSIDLSGEVAQIKESTVDKTFGITDMYRDFSRSTKQHAIEEQLSVLESRAGEVISGIRRAFEAGRASAEIKRPQRDVLRKFLFIMKYRGRRFHKRYFHETAEEYDEDDKERMLAYMTQRGFKKPIDVWFDNIKGILELKMDYEMNWMETIQERIYPDDAKWFINHTQQFYMALCTPAAGDEEFLLSQNAYGVHEGASSSGVDPGSGEVIPGVYTEFHVFAPIAPRLVIVLRTFLLPVPEEDTDPDMKALREGWYEAVVSQHLHPESVGSVLRDLPIMKARNSYTKIVDGSYVTVNGGPKGVSDVFYFPFCAVETGFVDKINGIMLNESHRIDGIVFANKAAACKTIRSYVNDCTDFGLDEERFQNVKKLRQALKLLDSSSSDQTASGQPEFDAIGVEALIGSSDKVFELFKQNKKAAELYSEITNNSTLDRKDFTQARGLLFTRIKLDTRTRGLPPAKREEARTKFLEVYDTVPFQVIWIYLKRIRFMKHGGTMIMPENVLEDTELDVGLLFGMEDVVARAKDCFEDGKATRVMHYASFNEALIAKPDWGLIEILTLDDDGMRRLHEEKELVLGAQGSICDCGIPVLEGIASAARVMTTTEQLHNARQSPFDTIFTKDERIELVVRSLTRTTVAQTRRTPEHSISENLISMMGTYPELENVIFEVVYPQFGFRQRVGENESAAEVAEVAEVAEVAETTSSNEAAEVPKADEERSCSIQ
;
A
#
# COMPACT_ATOMS: atom_id res chain seq x y z
N MET A 1 16.63 -5.04 -70.42
CA MET A 1 16.93 -5.19 -68.98
C MET A 1 16.50 -3.91 -68.27
N ALA A 2 15.53 -4.01 -67.36
CA ALA A 2 15.27 -3.08 -66.27
C ALA A 2 14.24 -3.78 -65.39
N GLU A 3 14.73 -4.49 -64.37
CA GLU A 3 13.92 -5.19 -63.38
C GLU A 3 13.30 -4.19 -62.41
N SER A 4 11.98 -4.27 -62.27
CA SER A 4 11.17 -3.57 -61.27
C SER A 4 11.18 -4.39 -59.98
N SER A 5 12.06 -4.05 -59.04
CA SER A 5 12.07 -4.57 -57.67
C SER A 5 11.03 -3.86 -56.80
N THR A 6 9.76 -4.25 -56.91
CA THR A 6 8.79 -3.98 -55.84
C THR A 6 9.00 -4.97 -54.71
N SER A 7 9.67 -4.55 -53.64
CA SER A 7 9.70 -5.29 -52.38
C SER A 7 8.28 -5.38 -51.82
N ASN A 8 7.78 -6.60 -51.68
CA ASN A 8 6.45 -6.89 -51.14
C ASN A 8 6.52 -6.71 -49.61
N GLN A 9 6.39 -5.48 -49.10
CA GLN A 9 6.36 -5.24 -47.66
C GLN A 9 5.06 -5.83 -47.07
N GLU A 10 5.18 -6.83 -46.19
CA GLU A 10 4.05 -7.42 -45.45
C GLU A 10 3.37 -6.34 -44.58
N LYS A 11 2.03 -6.27 -44.64
CA LYS A 11 1.22 -5.26 -43.94
C LYS A 11 1.19 -5.53 -42.44
N SER A 12 1.36 -4.48 -41.63
CA SER A 12 1.22 -4.57 -40.18
C SER A 12 -0.15 -5.13 -39.74
N GLN A 13 -0.14 -5.94 -38.70
CA GLN A 13 -1.32 -6.60 -38.13
C GLN A 13 -1.57 -6.17 -36.69
N TYR A 14 -2.81 -5.81 -36.38
CA TYR A 14 -3.24 -5.54 -35.01
C TYR A 14 -3.73 -6.83 -34.35
N HIS A 15 -3.00 -7.29 -33.34
CA HIS A 15 -3.28 -8.51 -32.60
C HIS A 15 -3.97 -8.23 -31.28
N HIS A 16 -5.02 -8.99 -30.99
CA HIS A 16 -5.81 -8.85 -29.78
C HIS A 16 -5.27 -9.74 -28.65
N TYR A 17 -4.86 -9.16 -27.52
CA TYR A 17 -4.56 -9.91 -26.30
C TYR A 17 -5.77 -10.74 -25.88
N ILE A 18 -6.98 -10.14 -25.93
CA ILE A 18 -8.26 -10.84 -25.73
C ILE A 18 -8.98 -11.00 -27.07
N PRO A 19 -9.18 -12.24 -27.58
CA PRO A 19 -9.76 -12.48 -28.90
C PRO A 19 -11.10 -11.77 -29.11
N ARG A 20 -11.31 -11.29 -30.35
CA ARG A 20 -12.53 -10.55 -30.72
C ARG A 20 -13.81 -11.33 -30.45
N PHE A 21 -13.80 -12.66 -30.56
CA PHE A 21 -14.99 -13.47 -30.30
C PHE A 21 -15.41 -13.48 -28.82
N ILE A 22 -14.48 -13.21 -27.88
CA ILE A 22 -14.78 -12.99 -26.46
C ILE A 22 -15.31 -11.57 -26.28
N LEU A 23 -14.61 -10.57 -26.83
CA LEU A 23 -15.03 -9.17 -26.76
C LEU A 23 -16.46 -8.95 -27.29
N ARG A 24 -16.82 -9.61 -28.41
CA ARG A 24 -18.18 -9.55 -28.97
C ARG A 24 -19.27 -10.00 -27.99
N ASN A 25 -18.95 -10.81 -26.99
CA ASN A 25 -19.92 -11.27 -25.98
C ASN A 25 -20.24 -10.18 -24.94
N TYR A 26 -19.41 -9.15 -24.86
CA TYR A 26 -19.60 -7.97 -24.02
C TYR A 26 -20.09 -6.75 -24.81
N ALA A 27 -20.19 -6.87 -26.13
CA ALA A 27 -20.45 -5.74 -27.01
C ALA A 27 -21.94 -5.48 -27.22
N HIS A 28 -22.28 -4.21 -27.41
CA HIS A 28 -23.61 -3.76 -27.81
C HIS A 28 -23.57 -3.09 -29.20
N PRO A 29 -24.71 -3.08 -29.94
CA PRO A 29 -24.80 -2.33 -31.18
C PRO A 29 -24.63 -0.83 -30.91
N ALA A 30 -23.85 -0.13 -31.74
CA ALA A 30 -23.77 1.33 -31.69
C ALA A 30 -25.18 1.95 -31.80
N SER A 31 -25.49 2.91 -30.92
CA SER A 31 -26.75 3.66 -31.00
C SER A 31 -26.86 4.37 -32.35
N PRO A 32 -28.01 4.32 -33.04
CA PRO A 32 -28.19 5.06 -34.27
C PRO A 32 -28.02 6.56 -33.99
N PRO A 33 -27.38 7.33 -34.88
CA PRO A 33 -27.17 8.76 -34.65
C PRO A 33 -28.54 9.44 -34.44
N LYS A 34 -28.66 10.21 -33.35
CA LYS A 34 -29.81 11.09 -33.10
C LYS A 34 -29.88 12.09 -34.25
N THR A 35 -30.72 11.81 -35.24
CA THR A 35 -30.86 12.67 -36.43
C THR A 35 -31.71 13.88 -36.11
N THR A 36 -31.08 14.94 -35.62
CA THR A 36 -31.54 16.32 -35.87
C THR A 36 -31.00 16.76 -37.22
N SER A 37 -31.73 16.46 -38.30
CA SER A 37 -31.95 17.40 -39.42
C SER A 37 -32.68 16.73 -40.57
N LYS A 38 -33.77 17.39 -40.98
CA LYS A 38 -34.46 17.18 -42.24
C LYS A 38 -33.48 17.49 -43.38
N SER A 39 -32.92 16.47 -44.01
CA SER A 39 -32.26 16.59 -45.31
C SER A 39 -32.94 15.65 -46.29
N LYS A 40 -33.83 16.22 -47.11
CA LYS A 40 -34.46 15.55 -48.25
C LYS A 40 -33.45 15.48 -49.40
N LYS A 41 -33.47 14.33 -50.09
CA LYS A 41 -32.93 14.02 -51.44
C LYS A 41 -31.41 13.80 -51.56
N ARG A 42 -31.00 12.54 -51.80
CA ARG A 42 -30.64 12.03 -53.16
C ARG A 42 -30.13 10.58 -53.09
N GLY A 43 -30.54 9.76 -54.06
CA GLY A 43 -29.76 8.63 -54.58
C GLY A 43 -30.04 7.25 -53.99
N LYS A 44 -30.95 6.49 -54.62
CA LYS A 44 -31.03 5.03 -54.50
C LYS A 44 -29.70 4.41 -54.98
N ARG A 45 -28.80 4.07 -54.06
CA ARG A 45 -27.87 2.94 -54.22
C ARG A 45 -28.25 1.91 -53.17
N LYS A 46 -28.50 0.67 -53.60
CA LYS A 46 -28.64 -0.50 -52.72
C LYS A 46 -27.32 -0.69 -51.97
N SER A 47 -27.11 0.05 -50.89
CA SER A 47 -26.15 -0.32 -49.85
C SER A 47 -26.76 -1.52 -49.15
N THR A 48 -26.09 -2.66 -49.20
CA THR A 48 -26.21 -3.67 -48.15
C THR A 48 -26.17 -2.93 -46.81
N ALA A 49 -27.17 -3.15 -45.95
CA ALA A 49 -27.22 -2.50 -44.65
C ALA A 49 -25.96 -2.92 -43.88
N ARG A 50 -24.95 -2.04 -43.81
CA ARG A 50 -23.81 -2.25 -42.93
C ARG A 50 -24.38 -2.32 -41.52
N GLN A 51 -24.30 -3.51 -40.92
CA GLN A 51 -24.61 -3.69 -39.51
C GLN A 51 -23.85 -2.62 -38.71
N PRO A 52 -24.51 -1.96 -37.74
CA PRO A 52 -23.83 -0.96 -36.92
C PRO A 52 -22.60 -1.60 -36.24
N PRO A 53 -21.50 -0.85 -36.11
CA PRO A 53 -20.31 -1.36 -35.44
C PRO A 53 -20.64 -1.79 -34.00
N LEU A 54 -20.03 -2.88 -33.55
CA LEU A 54 -20.14 -3.35 -32.17
C LEU A 54 -19.21 -2.53 -31.27
N MET A 55 -19.80 -1.96 -30.23
CA MET A 55 -19.14 -1.10 -29.25
C MET A 55 -18.99 -1.84 -27.92
N LEU A 56 -17.96 -1.50 -27.16
CA LEU A 56 -17.68 -1.98 -25.82
C LEU A 56 -17.73 -0.81 -24.86
N SER A 57 -18.46 -0.96 -23.76
CA SER A 57 -18.33 -0.06 -22.63
C SER A 57 -17.11 -0.45 -21.80
N SER A 58 -16.23 0.52 -21.54
CA SER A 58 -14.99 0.29 -20.79
C SER A 58 -14.69 1.41 -19.82
N ILE A 59 -14.08 1.05 -18.70
CA ILE A 59 -13.37 1.94 -17.79
C ILE A 59 -11.95 2.04 -18.31
N ASP A 60 -11.55 3.23 -18.73
CA ASP A 60 -10.19 3.56 -19.13
C ASP A 60 -9.40 4.02 -17.90
N LEU A 61 -8.31 3.32 -17.63
CA LEU A 61 -7.40 3.52 -16.50
C LEU A 61 -6.02 4.06 -16.95
N SER A 62 -5.81 4.29 -18.26
CA SER A 62 -4.51 4.64 -18.82
C SER A 62 -4.03 6.04 -18.43
N GLY A 63 -4.96 6.95 -18.10
CA GLY A 63 -4.68 8.32 -17.69
C GLY A 63 -4.55 8.50 -16.17
N GLU A 64 -4.26 9.73 -15.73
CA GLU A 64 -4.29 10.09 -14.30
C GLU A 64 -5.70 10.01 -13.69
N VAL A 65 -6.73 10.22 -14.52
CA VAL A 65 -8.14 10.20 -14.14
C VAL A 65 -8.87 9.11 -14.92
N ALA A 66 -9.66 8.30 -14.22
CA ALA A 66 -10.46 7.27 -14.86
C ALA A 66 -11.55 7.86 -15.76
N GLN A 67 -11.83 7.23 -16.90
CA GLN A 67 -12.86 7.67 -17.84
C GLN A 67 -13.76 6.50 -18.25
N ILE A 68 -15.05 6.76 -18.45
CA ILE A 68 -15.95 5.79 -19.08
C ILE A 68 -15.96 6.08 -20.59
N LYS A 69 -15.50 5.12 -21.39
CA LYS A 69 -15.40 5.24 -22.85
C LYS A 69 -16.16 4.12 -23.54
N GLU A 70 -16.63 4.43 -24.75
CA GLU A 70 -17.02 3.41 -25.71
C GLU A 70 -15.90 3.21 -26.73
N SER A 71 -15.52 1.96 -26.96
CA SER A 71 -14.50 1.58 -27.95
C SER A 71 -15.02 0.50 -28.89
N THR A 72 -14.58 0.52 -30.14
CA THR A 72 -14.93 -0.54 -31.10
C THR A 72 -14.17 -1.82 -30.78
N VAL A 73 -14.80 -2.98 -30.89
CA VAL A 73 -14.15 -4.30 -30.69
C VAL A 73 -12.81 -4.43 -31.45
N ASP A 74 -12.70 -3.84 -32.64
CA ASP A 74 -11.49 -3.94 -33.48
C ASP A 74 -10.27 -3.21 -32.92
N LYS A 75 -10.44 -2.31 -31.95
CA LYS A 75 -9.37 -1.44 -31.39
C LYS A 75 -9.13 -1.65 -29.89
N THR A 76 -9.83 -2.58 -29.25
CA THR A 76 -9.76 -2.80 -27.80
C THR A 76 -8.87 -3.99 -27.48
N PHE A 77 -8.01 -3.85 -26.47
CA PHE A 77 -7.11 -4.90 -25.96
C PHE A 77 -6.25 -5.56 -27.04
N GLY A 78 -5.49 -4.77 -27.80
CA GLY A 78 -4.52 -5.29 -28.76
C GLY A 78 -3.29 -4.42 -28.96
N ILE A 79 -2.33 -4.96 -29.70
CA ILE A 79 -1.03 -4.38 -30.02
C ILE A 79 -0.70 -4.68 -31.49
N THR A 80 0.00 -3.77 -32.15
CA THR A 80 0.41 -3.95 -33.55
C THR A 80 1.72 -4.73 -33.64
N ASP A 81 1.79 -5.71 -34.56
CA ASP A 81 3.00 -6.45 -34.94
C ASP A 81 3.69 -7.22 -33.80
N MET A 82 2.90 -7.79 -32.87
CA MET A 82 3.40 -8.47 -31.67
C MET A 82 4.25 -9.72 -31.91
N TYR A 83 3.92 -10.55 -32.89
CA TYR A 83 4.70 -11.75 -33.22
C TYR A 83 5.38 -11.63 -34.58
N ARG A 84 5.49 -10.40 -35.09
CA ARG A 84 6.12 -10.15 -36.37
C ARG A 84 7.61 -10.46 -36.27
N ASP A 85 8.01 -11.52 -36.95
CA ASP A 85 9.41 -11.92 -37.00
C ASP A 85 10.15 -11.12 -38.07
N PHE A 86 10.75 -10.00 -37.65
CA PHE A 86 11.57 -9.15 -38.52
C PHE A 86 12.87 -9.83 -38.99
N SER A 87 13.29 -10.93 -38.37
CA SER A 87 14.47 -11.69 -38.80
C SER A 87 14.20 -12.51 -40.05
N ARG A 88 12.92 -12.76 -40.38
CA ARG A 88 12.50 -13.50 -41.57
C ARG A 88 12.18 -12.59 -42.74
N SER A 89 12.64 -12.98 -43.93
CA SER A 89 12.31 -12.30 -45.19
C SER A 89 10.94 -12.71 -45.76
N THR A 90 10.33 -13.79 -45.28
CA THR A 90 9.01 -14.30 -45.70
C THR A 90 8.27 -14.95 -44.52
N LYS A 91 6.93 -14.89 -44.50
CA LYS A 91 6.09 -15.45 -43.42
C LYS A 91 6.41 -14.82 -42.06
N GLN A 92 6.52 -13.49 -42.02
CA GLN A 92 6.80 -12.77 -40.77
C GLN A 92 5.67 -12.95 -39.75
N HIS A 93 4.47 -13.34 -40.20
CA HIS A 93 3.26 -13.54 -39.39
C HIS A 93 2.86 -15.01 -39.17
N ALA A 94 3.81 -15.95 -39.24
CA ALA A 94 3.48 -17.38 -39.16
C ALA A 94 2.85 -17.80 -37.82
N ILE A 95 3.24 -17.15 -36.71
CA ILE A 95 2.70 -17.43 -35.38
C ILE A 95 1.28 -16.91 -35.28
N GLU A 96 0.99 -15.71 -35.81
CA GLU A 96 -0.35 -15.15 -35.87
C GLU A 96 -1.32 -16.05 -36.63
N GLU A 97 -0.88 -16.62 -37.77
CA GLU A 97 -1.70 -17.56 -38.54
C GLU A 97 -2.05 -18.80 -37.70
N GLN A 98 -1.07 -19.40 -37.01
CA GLN A 98 -1.34 -20.56 -36.14
C GLN A 98 -2.22 -20.21 -34.93
N LEU A 99 -2.01 -19.05 -34.31
CA LEU A 99 -2.85 -18.55 -33.23
C LEU A 99 -4.29 -18.35 -33.69
N SER A 100 -4.51 -17.81 -34.90
CA SER A 100 -5.85 -17.63 -35.46
C SER A 100 -6.61 -18.95 -35.61
N VAL A 101 -5.92 -20.04 -35.95
CA VAL A 101 -6.51 -21.39 -36.02
C VAL A 101 -6.91 -21.89 -34.64
N LEU A 102 -6.05 -21.71 -33.62
CA LEU A 102 -6.37 -22.07 -32.24
C LEU A 102 -7.57 -21.26 -31.73
N GLU A 103 -7.57 -19.95 -31.94
CA GLU A 103 -8.65 -19.04 -31.55
C GLU A 103 -9.97 -19.40 -32.23
N SER A 104 -9.96 -19.74 -33.52
CA SER A 104 -11.16 -20.18 -34.24
C SER A 104 -11.75 -21.44 -33.62
N ARG A 105 -10.91 -22.46 -33.39
CA ARG A 105 -11.33 -23.74 -32.80
C ARG A 105 -11.82 -23.56 -31.36
N ALA A 106 -11.14 -22.75 -30.55
CA ALA A 106 -11.57 -22.43 -29.20
C ALA A 106 -12.88 -21.62 -29.19
N GLY A 107 -13.05 -20.69 -30.14
CA GLY A 107 -14.25 -19.91 -30.34
C GLY A 107 -15.47 -20.77 -30.68
N GLU A 108 -15.31 -21.82 -31.48
CA GLU A 108 -16.37 -22.80 -31.75
C GLU A 108 -16.82 -23.52 -30.47
N VAL A 109 -15.86 -23.98 -29.64
CA VAL A 109 -16.14 -24.66 -28.38
C VAL A 109 -16.84 -23.71 -27.40
N ILE A 110 -16.30 -22.50 -27.19
CA ILE A 110 -16.85 -21.49 -26.29
C ILE A 110 -18.25 -21.04 -26.74
N SER A 111 -18.47 -20.90 -28.05
CA SER A 111 -19.80 -20.61 -28.59
C SER A 111 -20.77 -21.77 -28.34
N GLY A 112 -20.30 -23.02 -28.41
CA GLY A 112 -21.07 -24.21 -28.02
C GLY A 112 -21.49 -24.18 -26.55
N ILE A 113 -20.56 -23.88 -25.65
CA ILE A 113 -20.82 -23.73 -24.21
C ILE A 113 -21.87 -22.63 -23.99
N ARG A 114 -21.69 -21.46 -24.61
CA ARG A 114 -22.61 -20.33 -24.45
C ARG A 114 -24.02 -20.65 -24.95
N ARG A 115 -24.15 -21.28 -26.13
CA ARG A 115 -25.46 -21.72 -26.64
C ARG A 115 -26.14 -22.72 -25.72
N ALA A 116 -25.39 -23.63 -25.09
CA ALA A 116 -25.94 -24.56 -24.12
C ALA A 116 -26.47 -23.83 -22.87
N PHE A 117 -25.72 -22.85 -22.37
CA PHE A 117 -26.12 -21.99 -21.25
C PHE A 117 -27.37 -21.16 -21.57
N GLU A 118 -27.36 -20.44 -22.71
CA GLU A 118 -28.48 -19.61 -23.18
C GLU A 118 -29.75 -20.44 -23.44
N ALA A 119 -29.61 -21.70 -23.83
CA ALA A 119 -30.71 -22.64 -24.00
C ALA A 119 -31.22 -23.26 -22.68
N GLY A 120 -30.66 -22.87 -21.52
CA GLY A 120 -31.07 -23.37 -20.21
C GLY A 120 -30.70 -24.83 -19.95
N ARG A 121 -29.69 -25.38 -20.63
CA ARG A 121 -29.21 -26.74 -20.37
C ARG A 121 -28.47 -26.79 -19.04
N ALA A 122 -28.54 -27.93 -18.36
CA ALA A 122 -27.83 -28.13 -17.08
C ALA A 122 -26.30 -28.20 -17.23
N SER A 123 -25.80 -28.61 -18.41
CA SER A 123 -24.38 -28.77 -18.68
C SER A 123 -24.02 -28.53 -20.14
N ALA A 124 -22.73 -28.25 -20.38
CA ALA A 124 -22.12 -28.22 -21.71
C ALA A 124 -21.40 -29.53 -22.01
N GLU A 125 -21.66 -30.10 -23.18
CA GLU A 125 -20.98 -31.30 -23.68
C GLU A 125 -19.74 -30.92 -24.50
N ILE A 126 -18.58 -31.45 -24.12
CA ILE A 126 -17.31 -31.17 -24.79
C ILE A 126 -16.56 -32.49 -25.00
N LYS A 127 -16.15 -32.77 -26.25
CA LYS A 127 -15.34 -33.95 -26.56
C LYS A 127 -13.88 -33.74 -26.14
N ARG A 128 -13.13 -34.82 -25.88
CA ARG A 128 -11.71 -34.74 -25.50
C ARG A 128 -10.87 -33.82 -26.42
N PRO A 129 -10.91 -33.94 -27.77
CA PRO A 129 -10.12 -33.05 -28.61
C PRO A 129 -10.51 -31.57 -28.50
N GLN A 130 -11.78 -31.28 -28.19
CA GLN A 130 -12.26 -29.90 -27.96
C GLN A 130 -11.79 -29.37 -26.60
N ARG A 131 -11.80 -30.23 -25.57
CA ARG A 131 -11.26 -29.91 -24.25
C ARG A 131 -9.76 -29.62 -24.33
N ASP A 132 -9.01 -30.41 -25.09
CA ASP A 132 -7.56 -30.23 -25.25
C ASP A 132 -7.24 -28.93 -26.02
N VAL A 133 -8.04 -28.59 -27.05
CA VAL A 133 -8.00 -27.27 -27.70
C VAL A 133 -8.24 -26.16 -26.69
N LEU A 134 -9.26 -26.29 -25.84
CA LEU A 134 -9.60 -25.28 -24.85
C LEU A 134 -8.48 -25.13 -23.80
N ARG A 135 -7.85 -26.22 -23.35
CA ARG A 135 -6.70 -26.17 -22.43
C ARG A 135 -5.51 -25.43 -23.02
N LYS A 136 -5.16 -25.74 -24.26
CA LYS A 136 -4.11 -24.99 -25.00
C LYS A 136 -4.46 -23.52 -25.13
N PHE A 137 -5.69 -23.23 -25.53
CA PHE A 137 -6.17 -21.86 -25.66
C PHE A 137 -6.02 -21.08 -24.34
N LEU A 138 -6.50 -21.63 -23.23
CA LEU A 138 -6.40 -20.98 -21.92
C LEU A 138 -4.95 -20.71 -21.51
N PHE A 139 -4.05 -21.68 -21.70
CA PHE A 139 -2.63 -21.48 -21.40
C PHE A 139 -1.97 -20.46 -22.33
N ILE A 140 -2.19 -20.56 -23.64
CA ILE A 140 -1.62 -19.62 -24.62
C ILE A 140 -2.09 -18.19 -24.35
N MET A 141 -3.36 -18.01 -23.97
CA MET A 141 -3.90 -16.71 -23.56
C MET A 141 -3.17 -16.11 -22.36
N LYS A 142 -2.78 -16.94 -21.39
CA LYS A 142 -1.95 -16.56 -20.24
C LYS A 142 -0.51 -16.26 -20.64
N TYR A 143 0.10 -17.20 -21.37
CA TYR A 143 1.50 -17.17 -21.79
C TYR A 143 1.83 -16.05 -22.79
N ARG A 144 0.84 -15.63 -23.58
CA ARG A 144 1.00 -14.53 -24.55
C ARG A 144 0.66 -13.15 -23.98
N GLY A 145 0.38 -13.04 -22.69
CA GLY A 145 0.04 -11.77 -22.06
C GLY A 145 1.16 -10.72 -22.20
N ARG A 146 0.80 -9.43 -22.07
CA ARG A 146 1.74 -8.30 -22.15
C ARG A 146 2.97 -8.45 -21.24
N ARG A 147 2.81 -9.07 -20.06
CA ARG A 147 3.90 -9.34 -19.11
C ARG A 147 4.98 -10.26 -19.71
N PHE A 148 4.57 -11.36 -20.35
CA PHE A 148 5.50 -12.30 -20.95
C PHE A 148 6.16 -11.73 -22.20
N HIS A 149 5.42 -10.96 -23.00
CA HIS A 149 6.05 -10.20 -24.08
C HIS A 149 7.17 -9.30 -23.54
N LYS A 150 6.94 -8.55 -22.45
CA LYS A 150 7.98 -7.71 -21.82
C LYS A 150 9.18 -8.53 -21.33
N ARG A 151 8.94 -9.71 -20.74
CA ARG A 151 9.99 -10.63 -20.25
C ARG A 151 10.93 -11.14 -21.35
N TYR A 152 10.44 -11.39 -22.57
CA TYR A 152 11.27 -11.96 -23.63
C TYR A 152 11.73 -10.94 -24.69
N PHE A 153 11.12 -9.75 -24.73
CA PHE A 153 11.40 -8.74 -25.75
C PHE A 153 12.69 -7.95 -25.44
N HIS A 154 13.83 -8.63 -25.62
CA HIS A 154 15.17 -8.08 -25.48
C HIS A 154 15.95 -8.19 -26.80
N GLU A 155 16.85 -7.24 -27.07
CA GLU A 155 17.62 -7.21 -28.31
C GLU A 155 18.76 -8.23 -28.31
N THR A 156 19.31 -8.48 -27.13
CA THR A 156 20.42 -9.40 -26.87
C THR A 156 20.08 -10.40 -25.77
N ALA A 157 20.86 -11.49 -25.67
CA ALA A 157 20.65 -12.50 -24.64
C ALA A 157 21.02 -11.95 -23.25
N GLU A 158 22.06 -11.10 -23.20
CA GLU A 158 22.64 -10.52 -21.98
C GLU A 158 21.68 -9.56 -21.26
N GLU A 159 20.81 -8.89 -22.02
CA GLU A 159 19.76 -7.98 -21.53
C GLU A 159 18.61 -8.70 -20.81
N TYR A 160 18.48 -10.01 -20.95
CA TYR A 160 17.47 -10.79 -20.23
C TYR A 160 17.76 -10.74 -18.73
N ASP A 161 16.79 -10.31 -17.94
CA ASP A 161 16.98 -10.03 -16.51
C ASP A 161 15.78 -10.55 -15.69
N GLU A 162 15.68 -11.87 -15.58
CA GLU A 162 14.69 -12.56 -14.77
C GLU A 162 15.38 -13.61 -13.87
N ASP A 163 14.63 -14.16 -12.92
CA ASP A 163 15.11 -15.14 -11.92
C ASP A 163 15.67 -16.43 -12.52
N ASP A 164 15.35 -16.72 -13.78
CA ASP A 164 15.84 -17.88 -14.52
C ASP A 164 16.94 -17.57 -15.56
N LYS A 165 17.55 -16.37 -15.50
CA LYS A 165 18.56 -15.90 -16.48
C LYS A 165 19.62 -16.94 -16.83
N GLU A 166 20.27 -17.54 -15.84
CA GLU A 166 21.32 -18.53 -16.09
C GLU A 166 20.81 -19.75 -16.86
N ARG A 167 19.64 -20.27 -16.50
CA ARG A 167 19.01 -21.43 -17.16
C ARG A 167 18.57 -21.07 -18.57
N MET A 168 18.02 -19.87 -18.76
CA MET A 168 17.62 -19.35 -20.07
C MET A 168 18.83 -19.24 -21.01
N LEU A 169 19.93 -18.61 -20.56
CA LEU A 169 21.15 -18.44 -21.35
C LEU A 169 21.79 -19.78 -21.73
N ALA A 170 21.83 -20.74 -20.79
CA ALA A 170 22.31 -22.08 -21.06
C ALA A 170 21.46 -22.78 -22.13
N TYR A 171 20.13 -22.69 -22.04
CA TYR A 171 19.21 -23.24 -23.03
C TYR A 171 19.36 -22.58 -24.40
N MET A 172 19.46 -21.25 -24.45
CA MET A 172 19.68 -20.49 -25.68
C MET A 172 20.98 -20.92 -26.37
N THR A 173 22.07 -21.06 -25.61
CA THR A 173 23.36 -21.51 -26.13
C THR A 173 23.27 -22.93 -26.68
N GLN A 174 22.64 -23.85 -25.94
CA GLN A 174 22.47 -25.24 -26.36
C GLN A 174 21.65 -25.38 -27.65
N ARG A 175 20.60 -24.55 -27.81
CA ARG A 175 19.67 -24.60 -28.95
C ARG A 175 20.02 -23.65 -30.09
N GLY A 176 21.05 -22.81 -29.91
CA GLY A 176 21.51 -21.84 -30.91
C GLY A 176 20.59 -20.62 -31.08
N PHE A 177 19.82 -20.25 -30.05
CA PHE A 177 19.01 -19.03 -30.04
C PHE A 177 19.88 -17.81 -29.75
N LYS A 178 19.57 -16.69 -30.43
CA LYS A 178 20.30 -15.42 -30.26
C LYS A 178 19.54 -14.42 -29.41
N LYS A 179 18.21 -14.41 -29.49
CA LYS A 179 17.35 -13.49 -28.74
C LYS A 179 16.38 -14.26 -27.85
N PRO A 180 16.08 -13.78 -26.64
CA PRO A 180 15.10 -14.44 -25.77
C PRO A 180 13.70 -14.54 -26.40
N ILE A 181 13.32 -13.56 -27.23
CA ILE A 181 12.05 -13.57 -27.96
C ILE A 181 11.91 -14.77 -28.91
N ASP A 182 13.03 -15.27 -29.47
CA ASP A 182 13.03 -16.43 -30.36
C ASP A 182 12.66 -17.71 -29.59
N VAL A 183 13.09 -17.81 -28.32
CA VAL A 183 12.69 -18.92 -27.42
C VAL A 183 11.19 -18.87 -27.17
N TRP A 184 10.65 -17.69 -26.86
CA TRP A 184 9.22 -17.52 -26.62
C TRP A 184 8.38 -17.88 -27.86
N PHE A 185 8.80 -17.44 -29.05
CA PHE A 185 8.18 -17.80 -30.32
C PHE A 185 8.23 -19.30 -30.60
N ASP A 186 9.38 -19.94 -30.36
CA ASP A 186 9.53 -21.39 -30.53
C ASP A 186 8.66 -22.18 -29.52
N ASN A 187 8.56 -21.71 -28.28
CA ASN A 187 7.72 -22.29 -27.25
C ASN A 187 6.23 -22.23 -27.61
N ILE A 188 5.74 -21.05 -28.04
CA ILE A 188 4.37 -20.88 -28.54
C ILE A 188 4.10 -21.89 -29.67
N LYS A 189 4.99 -21.94 -30.66
CA LYS A 189 4.87 -22.86 -31.79
C LYS A 189 4.85 -24.33 -31.33
N GLY A 190 5.74 -24.72 -30.42
CA GLY A 190 5.79 -26.06 -29.86
C GLY A 190 4.47 -26.46 -29.20
N ILE A 191 3.86 -25.56 -28.41
CA ILE A 191 2.56 -25.80 -27.77
C ILE A 191 1.43 -25.88 -28.81
N LEU A 192 1.42 -25.02 -29.83
CA LEU A 192 0.40 -25.03 -30.88
C LEU A 192 0.43 -26.34 -31.68
N GLU A 193 1.62 -26.80 -32.06
CA GLU A 193 1.84 -27.99 -32.89
C GLU A 193 1.71 -29.31 -32.11
N LEU A 194 1.82 -29.29 -30.79
CA LEU A 194 1.72 -30.46 -29.92
C LEU A 194 0.43 -31.28 -30.18
N LYS A 195 0.52 -32.60 -30.23
CA LYS A 195 -0.68 -33.46 -30.22
C LYS A 195 -0.84 -34.04 -28.83
N MET A 196 -1.93 -33.70 -28.16
CA MET A 196 -2.24 -34.25 -26.83
C MET A 196 -2.96 -35.59 -27.00
N ASP A 197 -2.35 -36.65 -26.45
CA ASP A 197 -2.91 -37.99 -26.35
C ASP A 197 -3.47 -38.26 -24.94
N TYR A 198 -4.33 -39.26 -24.80
CA TYR A 198 -4.98 -39.54 -23.51
C TYR A 198 -4.09 -40.37 -22.57
N GLU A 199 -3.07 -41.02 -23.12
CA GLU A 199 -2.01 -41.75 -22.44
C GLU A 199 -0.92 -40.83 -21.87
N MET A 200 -1.03 -39.52 -22.15
CA MET A 200 -0.18 -38.45 -21.62
C MET A 200 1.29 -38.44 -22.12
N ASN A 201 1.60 -39.11 -23.22
CA ASN A 201 2.95 -39.09 -23.83
C ASN A 201 3.36 -37.69 -24.30
N TRP A 202 2.38 -36.82 -24.59
CA TRP A 202 2.61 -35.44 -24.93
C TRP A 202 3.38 -34.64 -23.87
N MET A 203 3.37 -35.07 -22.59
CA MET A 203 4.08 -34.38 -21.50
C MET A 203 5.60 -34.48 -21.66
N GLU A 204 6.10 -35.69 -21.95
CA GLU A 204 7.52 -35.90 -22.27
C GLU A 204 7.88 -35.18 -23.58
N THR A 205 7.02 -35.31 -24.59
CA THR A 205 7.21 -34.65 -25.90
C THR A 205 7.38 -33.13 -25.76
N ILE A 206 6.56 -32.47 -24.93
CA ILE A 206 6.64 -31.01 -24.77
C ILE A 206 7.86 -30.60 -23.94
N GLN A 207 8.26 -31.38 -22.92
CA GLN A 207 9.47 -31.13 -22.13
C GLN A 207 10.75 -31.17 -22.97
N GLU A 208 10.80 -32.07 -23.96
CA GLU A 208 11.94 -32.14 -24.88
C GLU A 208 11.91 -31.05 -25.97
N ARG A 209 10.71 -30.56 -26.31
CA ARG A 209 10.49 -29.67 -27.46
C ARG A 209 10.75 -28.20 -27.16
N ILE A 210 10.34 -27.70 -26.00
CA ILE A 210 10.37 -26.26 -25.65
C ILE A 210 11.26 -26.01 -24.43
N TYR A 211 11.37 -24.75 -23.98
CA TYR A 211 12.12 -24.43 -22.76
C TYR A 211 11.58 -25.21 -21.53
N PRO A 212 12.42 -25.92 -20.76
CA PRO A 212 11.95 -26.84 -19.72
C PRO A 212 11.05 -26.24 -18.64
N ASP A 213 11.33 -25.01 -18.19
CA ASP A 213 10.52 -24.37 -17.14
C ASP A 213 9.13 -23.99 -17.68
N ASP A 214 9.05 -23.53 -18.93
CA ASP A 214 7.78 -23.25 -19.60
C ASP A 214 6.99 -24.53 -19.92
N ALA A 215 7.67 -25.62 -20.28
CA ALA A 215 7.04 -26.93 -20.48
C ALA A 215 6.42 -27.45 -19.19
N LYS A 216 7.14 -27.39 -18.07
CA LYS A 216 6.61 -27.75 -16.74
C LYS A 216 5.40 -26.90 -16.40
N TRP A 217 5.45 -25.60 -16.69
CA TRP A 217 4.31 -24.72 -16.43
C TRP A 217 3.08 -25.08 -17.26
N PHE A 218 3.24 -25.37 -18.56
CA PHE A 218 2.16 -25.84 -19.43
C PHE A 218 1.55 -27.15 -18.92
N ILE A 219 2.39 -28.10 -18.50
CA ILE A 219 1.95 -29.38 -17.92
C ILE A 219 1.18 -29.11 -16.63
N ASN A 220 1.71 -28.32 -15.70
CA ASN A 220 1.07 -27.99 -14.43
C ASN A 220 -0.29 -27.31 -14.66
N HIS A 221 -0.37 -26.30 -15.52
CA HIS A 221 -1.62 -25.63 -15.84
C HIS A 221 -2.68 -26.58 -16.44
N THR A 222 -2.24 -27.60 -17.17
CA THR A 222 -3.13 -28.56 -17.83
C THR A 222 -3.55 -29.71 -16.92
N GLN A 223 -2.65 -30.20 -16.06
CA GLN A 223 -2.81 -31.42 -15.27
C GLN A 223 -3.05 -31.19 -13.79
N GLN A 224 -2.71 -30.03 -13.22
CA GLN A 224 -2.91 -29.74 -11.80
C GLN A 224 -4.22 -28.98 -11.52
N PHE A 225 -4.94 -28.59 -12.57
CA PHE A 225 -6.22 -27.88 -12.46
C PHE A 225 -7.34 -28.65 -13.13
N TYR A 226 -8.50 -28.75 -12.49
CA TYR A 226 -9.73 -29.11 -13.19
C TYR A 226 -10.47 -27.87 -13.70
N MET A 227 -11.21 -28.03 -14.79
CA MET A 227 -11.98 -26.96 -15.41
C MET A 227 -13.44 -27.05 -14.97
N ALA A 228 -14.03 -25.93 -14.59
CA ALA A 228 -15.43 -25.79 -14.22
C ALA A 228 -16.06 -24.57 -14.92
N LEU A 229 -17.38 -24.58 -15.07
CA LEU A 229 -18.16 -23.45 -15.60
C LEU A 229 -18.92 -22.79 -14.45
N CYS A 230 -18.68 -21.51 -14.24
CA CYS A 230 -19.28 -20.74 -13.16
C CYS A 230 -20.13 -19.60 -13.72
N THR A 231 -21.28 -19.36 -13.10
CA THR A 231 -22.30 -18.37 -13.52
C THR A 231 -22.84 -17.64 -12.30
N PRO A 232 -23.19 -16.34 -12.38
CA PRO A 232 -23.89 -15.67 -11.29
C PRO A 232 -25.29 -16.25 -11.11
N ALA A 233 -25.69 -16.55 -9.88
CA ALA A 233 -27.06 -16.96 -9.57
C ALA A 233 -28.06 -15.82 -9.82
N ALA A 234 -27.69 -14.58 -9.48
CA ALA A 234 -28.52 -13.41 -9.70
C ALA A 234 -28.49 -12.97 -11.18
N GLY A 235 -29.64 -12.54 -11.71
CA GLY A 235 -29.83 -12.18 -13.13
C GLY A 235 -29.20 -10.85 -13.56
N ASP A 236 -28.91 -9.99 -12.59
CA ASP A 236 -28.39 -8.62 -12.74
C ASP A 236 -26.88 -8.50 -12.48
N GLU A 237 -26.21 -9.62 -12.19
CA GLU A 237 -24.77 -9.67 -11.94
C GLU A 237 -23.98 -10.12 -13.16
N GLU A 238 -22.72 -9.67 -13.23
CA GLU A 238 -21.78 -10.04 -14.28
C GLU A 238 -20.33 -10.14 -13.80
N PHE A 239 -19.52 -10.89 -14.54
CA PHE A 239 -18.06 -10.92 -14.43
C PHE A 239 -17.43 -9.86 -15.32
N LEU A 240 -16.61 -9.00 -14.73
CA LEU A 240 -15.85 -7.98 -15.44
C LEU A 240 -14.77 -8.60 -16.33
N LEU A 241 -14.45 -7.94 -17.45
CA LEU A 241 -13.38 -8.35 -18.35
C LEU A 241 -12.23 -7.35 -18.31
N SER A 242 -11.26 -7.58 -17.42
CA SER A 242 -10.02 -6.81 -17.38
C SER A 242 -9.11 -7.16 -18.57
N GLN A 243 -8.26 -6.21 -19.00
CA GLN A 243 -7.28 -6.43 -20.08
C GLN A 243 -6.35 -7.63 -19.82
N ASN A 244 -6.07 -7.93 -18.56
CA ASN A 244 -5.21 -9.04 -18.12
C ASN A 244 -5.99 -10.27 -17.65
N ALA A 245 -7.31 -10.37 -17.88
CA ALA A 245 -8.17 -11.38 -17.24
C ALA A 245 -7.64 -12.84 -17.32
N TYR A 246 -7.01 -13.22 -18.42
CA TYR A 246 -6.45 -14.58 -18.62
C TYR A 246 -5.08 -14.80 -17.95
N GLY A 247 -4.46 -13.75 -17.41
CA GLY A 247 -3.24 -13.79 -16.61
C GLY A 247 -3.49 -13.61 -15.11
N VAL A 248 -4.72 -13.26 -14.72
CA VAL A 248 -5.11 -13.11 -13.31
C VAL A 248 -5.41 -14.48 -12.71
N HIS A 249 -4.94 -14.67 -11.48
CA HIS A 249 -5.15 -15.86 -10.68
C HIS A 249 -5.39 -15.44 -9.23
N GLU A 250 -5.95 -16.35 -8.46
CA GLU A 250 -6.01 -16.27 -7.01
C GLU A 250 -5.03 -17.29 -6.43
N GLY A 251 -4.25 -16.85 -5.44
CA GLY A 251 -3.05 -17.57 -5.02
C GLY A 251 -2.07 -16.71 -4.24
N ALA A 252 -1.16 -17.36 -3.51
CA ALA A 252 -0.12 -16.69 -2.74
C ALA A 252 1.19 -16.60 -3.53
N SER A 253 1.93 -15.52 -3.31
CA SER A 253 3.28 -15.31 -3.82
C SER A 253 4.14 -14.77 -2.69
N SER A 254 5.05 -15.59 -2.16
CA SER A 254 6.01 -15.15 -1.14
C SER A 254 7.36 -14.87 -1.79
N SER A 255 7.81 -13.63 -1.81
CA SER A 255 9.16 -13.25 -2.24
C SER A 255 9.90 -12.61 -1.07
N GLY A 256 11.14 -13.01 -0.83
CA GLY A 256 11.97 -12.47 0.24
C GLY A 256 12.99 -11.48 -0.28
N VAL A 257 13.56 -10.67 0.61
CA VAL A 257 14.80 -9.92 0.35
C VAL A 257 15.77 -10.29 1.46
N ASP A 258 16.98 -10.69 1.09
CA ASP A 258 18.04 -10.93 2.06
C ASP A 258 18.42 -9.62 2.76
N PRO A 259 18.32 -9.51 4.10
CA PRO A 259 18.58 -8.26 4.81
C PRO A 259 20.04 -7.80 4.74
N GLY A 260 21.00 -8.69 4.47
CA GLY A 260 22.43 -8.41 4.46
C GLY A 260 22.95 -7.99 3.09
N SER A 261 22.46 -8.59 2.01
CA SER A 261 22.86 -8.28 0.63
C SER A 261 21.88 -7.36 -0.10
N GLY A 262 20.62 -7.30 0.36
CA GLY A 262 19.54 -6.63 -0.37
C GLY A 262 19.07 -7.38 -1.61
N GLU A 263 19.54 -8.61 -1.85
CA GLU A 263 19.13 -9.43 -2.99
C GLU A 263 17.77 -10.09 -2.78
N VAL A 264 16.99 -10.21 -3.84
CA VAL A 264 15.68 -10.87 -3.80
C VAL A 264 15.89 -12.37 -3.68
N ILE A 265 15.35 -12.98 -2.62
CA ILE A 265 15.30 -14.42 -2.44
C ILE A 265 14.21 -14.97 -3.39
N PRO A 266 14.52 -15.95 -4.25
CA PRO A 266 13.55 -16.57 -5.14
C PRO A 266 12.31 -17.00 -4.38
N GLY A 267 11.16 -16.51 -4.83
CA GLY A 267 9.90 -16.70 -4.13
C GLY A 267 9.21 -18.03 -4.44
N VAL A 268 8.31 -18.44 -3.54
CA VAL A 268 7.35 -19.52 -3.80
C VAL A 268 6.04 -18.90 -4.28
N TYR A 269 5.48 -19.54 -5.29
CA TYR A 269 4.28 -19.08 -5.97
C TYR A 269 3.28 -20.22 -6.08
N THR A 270 2.01 -19.97 -5.72
CA THR A 270 0.97 -21.00 -5.76
C THR A 270 -0.32 -20.43 -6.32
N GLU A 271 -0.83 -21.05 -7.38
CA GLU A 271 -2.11 -20.74 -8.00
C GLU A 271 -3.19 -21.69 -7.48
N PHE A 272 -4.20 -21.13 -6.81
CA PHE A 272 -5.37 -21.87 -6.37
C PHE A 272 -6.47 -21.86 -7.43
N HIS A 273 -6.73 -20.69 -8.03
CA HIS A 273 -7.69 -20.53 -9.11
C HIS A 273 -7.14 -19.66 -10.24
N VAL A 274 -7.47 -20.02 -11.48
CA VAL A 274 -7.26 -19.18 -12.67
C VAL A 274 -8.61 -18.96 -13.35
N PHE A 275 -8.86 -17.73 -13.78
CA PHE A 275 -10.15 -17.32 -14.31
C PHE A 275 -10.06 -16.98 -15.80
N ALA A 276 -11.09 -17.35 -16.54
CA ALA A 276 -11.24 -16.99 -17.94
C ALA A 276 -12.69 -16.55 -18.20
N PRO A 277 -13.01 -15.27 -18.00
CA PRO A 277 -14.32 -14.71 -18.34
C PRO A 277 -14.53 -14.85 -19.86
N ILE A 278 -15.58 -15.58 -20.25
CA ILE A 278 -15.90 -15.82 -21.68
C ILE A 278 -17.17 -15.12 -22.13
N ALA A 279 -18.03 -14.70 -21.19
CA ALA A 279 -19.18 -13.84 -21.38
C ALA A 279 -19.52 -13.15 -20.04
N PRO A 280 -20.33 -12.07 -20.03
CA PRO A 280 -20.69 -11.37 -18.80
C PRO A 280 -21.24 -12.28 -17.70
N ARG A 281 -21.98 -13.33 -18.07
CA ARG A 281 -22.59 -14.27 -17.10
C ARG A 281 -21.92 -15.64 -17.05
N LEU A 282 -20.72 -15.79 -17.63
CA LEU A 282 -20.06 -17.08 -17.74
C LEU A 282 -18.54 -16.95 -17.66
N VAL A 283 -17.95 -17.59 -16.65
CA VAL A 283 -16.51 -17.69 -16.45
C VAL A 283 -16.09 -19.16 -16.43
N ILE A 284 -14.98 -19.47 -17.11
CA ILE A 284 -14.29 -20.75 -16.93
C ILE A 284 -13.37 -20.58 -15.73
N VAL A 285 -13.48 -21.47 -14.75
CA VAL A 285 -12.59 -21.53 -13.59
C VAL A 285 -11.69 -22.75 -13.72
N LEU A 286 -10.39 -22.55 -13.66
CA LEU A 286 -9.42 -23.61 -13.44
C LEU A 286 -9.12 -23.64 -11.95
N ARG A 287 -9.51 -24.72 -11.26
CA ARG A 287 -9.28 -24.89 -9.82
C ARG A 287 -8.25 -25.98 -9.58
N THR A 288 -7.25 -25.69 -8.75
CA THR A 288 -6.19 -26.64 -8.42
C THR A 288 -6.72 -27.86 -7.67
N PHE A 289 -6.09 -29.02 -7.85
CA PHE A 289 -6.41 -30.23 -7.09
C PHE A 289 -5.96 -30.18 -5.63
N LEU A 290 -5.21 -29.15 -5.21
CA LEU A 290 -4.87 -28.90 -3.80
C LEU A 290 -6.07 -28.48 -2.95
N LEU A 291 -7.14 -27.98 -3.58
CA LEU A 291 -8.33 -27.51 -2.89
C LEU A 291 -9.40 -28.61 -2.77
N PRO A 292 -10.29 -28.54 -1.76
CA PRO A 292 -11.32 -29.54 -1.52
C PRO A 292 -12.16 -29.87 -2.77
N VAL A 293 -12.46 -31.15 -2.94
CA VAL A 293 -13.38 -31.64 -3.98
C VAL A 293 -14.43 -32.47 -3.26
N PRO A 294 -15.61 -31.92 -2.94
CA PRO A 294 -16.57 -32.55 -2.04
C PRO A 294 -16.91 -34.02 -2.36
N GLU A 295 -16.89 -34.37 -3.64
CA GLU A 295 -17.23 -35.71 -4.15
C GLU A 295 -16.09 -36.72 -4.04
N GLU A 296 -14.84 -36.26 -3.98
CA GLU A 296 -13.67 -37.10 -3.74
C GLU A 296 -13.32 -37.13 -2.25
N ASP A 297 -13.67 -36.07 -1.53
CA ASP A 297 -13.38 -35.90 -0.09
C ASP A 297 -14.31 -36.71 0.80
N THR A 298 -15.33 -37.37 0.23
CA THR A 298 -16.10 -38.41 0.92
C THR A 298 -15.22 -39.62 1.26
N ASP A 299 -14.16 -39.85 0.49
CA ASP A 299 -13.12 -40.81 0.84
C ASP A 299 -12.10 -40.13 1.77
N PRO A 300 -12.00 -40.57 3.05
CA PRO A 300 -11.12 -39.93 4.03
C PRO A 300 -9.65 -40.03 3.66
N ASP A 301 -9.21 -41.08 2.96
CA ASP A 301 -7.81 -41.25 2.57
C ASP A 301 -7.43 -40.26 1.47
N MET A 302 -8.32 -40.07 0.49
CA MET A 302 -8.15 -39.07 -0.57
C MET A 302 -8.16 -37.64 0.00
N LYS A 303 -9.03 -37.37 0.97
CA LYS A 303 -9.07 -36.08 1.67
C LYS A 303 -7.75 -35.82 2.41
N ALA A 304 -7.27 -36.77 3.21
CA ALA A 304 -6.04 -36.66 3.97
C ALA A 304 -4.81 -36.49 3.07
N LEU A 305 -4.74 -37.24 1.96
CA LEU A 305 -3.67 -37.12 0.97
C LEU A 305 -3.60 -35.69 0.38
N ARG A 306 -4.76 -35.13 0.03
CA ARG A 306 -4.84 -33.77 -0.52
C ARG A 306 -4.49 -32.70 0.51
N GLU A 307 -4.97 -32.85 1.75
CA GLU A 307 -4.61 -31.96 2.86
C GLU A 307 -3.09 -31.98 3.08
N GLY A 308 -2.46 -33.16 3.05
CA GLY A 308 -1.00 -33.29 3.13
C GLY A 308 -0.26 -32.59 1.97
N TRP A 309 -0.76 -32.66 0.74
CA TRP A 309 -0.18 -31.90 -0.38
C TRP A 309 -0.40 -30.39 -0.24
N TYR A 310 -1.57 -29.96 0.22
CA TYR A 310 -1.86 -28.56 0.49
C TYR A 310 -0.87 -28.01 1.54
N GLU A 311 -0.70 -28.71 2.66
CA GLU A 311 0.24 -28.35 3.72
C GLU A 311 1.69 -28.34 3.23
N ALA A 312 2.10 -29.32 2.42
CA ALA A 312 3.45 -29.37 1.86
C ALA A 312 3.74 -28.22 0.88
N VAL A 313 2.74 -27.70 0.18
CA VAL A 313 2.89 -26.52 -0.69
C VAL A 313 2.89 -25.24 0.16
N VAL A 314 1.96 -25.12 1.11
CA VAL A 314 1.84 -23.96 1.99
C VAL A 314 3.10 -23.76 2.86
N SER A 315 3.70 -24.84 3.36
CA SER A 315 4.91 -24.78 4.20
C SER A 315 6.17 -24.31 3.48
N GLN A 316 6.16 -24.27 2.14
CA GLN A 316 7.27 -23.75 1.34
C GLN A 316 7.25 -22.21 1.26
N HIS A 317 6.11 -21.57 1.51
CA HIS A 317 6.02 -20.12 1.53
C HIS A 317 6.69 -19.56 2.78
N LEU A 318 7.19 -18.32 2.68
CA LEU A 318 7.85 -17.64 3.80
C LEU A 318 6.92 -17.46 5.03
N HIS A 319 5.61 -17.31 4.80
CA HIS A 319 4.59 -17.07 5.83
C HIS A 319 3.40 -18.03 5.65
N PRO A 320 3.56 -19.33 5.96
CA PRO A 320 2.56 -20.36 5.71
C PRO A 320 1.17 -20.04 6.28
N GLU A 321 1.10 -19.35 7.42
CA GLU A 321 -0.13 -18.94 8.10
C GLU A 321 -0.95 -17.90 7.32
N SER A 322 -0.32 -17.13 6.44
CA SER A 322 -0.97 -16.14 5.58
C SER A 322 -1.41 -16.73 4.23
N VAL A 323 -1.00 -17.97 3.93
CA VAL A 323 -1.27 -18.64 2.67
C VAL A 323 -2.62 -19.36 2.75
N GLY A 324 -3.60 -18.80 2.06
CA GLY A 324 -4.94 -19.36 1.99
C GLY A 324 -5.65 -19.00 0.70
N SER A 325 -6.61 -19.85 0.33
CA SER A 325 -7.51 -19.56 -0.77
C SER A 325 -8.76 -18.85 -0.25
N VAL A 326 -9.02 -17.60 -0.64
CA VAL A 326 -10.25 -16.85 -0.28
C VAL A 326 -11.51 -17.42 -0.95
N LEU A 327 -11.29 -18.26 -1.96
CA LEU A 327 -12.28 -19.02 -2.71
C LEU A 327 -12.21 -20.53 -2.41
N ARG A 328 -11.67 -20.92 -1.24
CA ARG A 328 -11.48 -22.34 -0.89
C ARG A 328 -12.78 -23.14 -0.97
N ASP A 329 -13.90 -22.51 -0.63
CA ASP A 329 -15.23 -23.13 -0.59
C ASP A 329 -16.09 -22.80 -1.81
N LEU A 330 -15.48 -22.33 -2.91
CA LEU A 330 -16.21 -22.02 -4.15
C LEU A 330 -17.01 -23.26 -4.63
N PRO A 331 -18.35 -23.19 -4.76
CA PRO A 331 -19.21 -24.35 -5.02
C PRO A 331 -19.24 -24.70 -6.51
N ILE A 332 -18.10 -25.16 -7.02
CA ILE A 332 -17.92 -25.63 -8.39
C ILE A 332 -17.58 -27.12 -8.43
N MET A 333 -17.93 -27.77 -9.54
CA MET A 333 -17.83 -29.23 -9.68
C MET A 333 -16.92 -29.63 -10.85
N LYS A 334 -16.28 -30.79 -10.73
CA LYS A 334 -15.56 -31.42 -11.85
C LYS A 334 -16.55 -31.87 -12.93
N ALA A 335 -16.12 -31.86 -14.19
CA ALA A 335 -16.92 -32.41 -15.27
C ALA A 335 -17.16 -33.91 -15.08
N ARG A 336 -18.39 -34.37 -15.33
CA ARG A 336 -18.65 -35.81 -15.52
C ARG A 336 -18.09 -36.25 -16.86
N ASN A 337 -17.88 -37.54 -17.05
CA ASN A 337 -17.38 -38.08 -18.31
C ASN A 337 -18.14 -39.33 -18.74
N SER A 338 -17.98 -39.73 -20.00
CA SER A 338 -18.69 -40.86 -20.61
C SER A 338 -18.20 -42.24 -20.16
N TYR A 339 -17.13 -42.32 -19.38
CA TYR A 339 -16.45 -43.57 -19.00
C TYR A 339 -16.35 -43.79 -17.48
N THR A 340 -16.94 -42.92 -16.65
CA THR A 340 -17.10 -43.14 -15.21
C THR A 340 -18.53 -42.89 -14.76
N LYS A 341 -18.98 -43.61 -13.73
CA LYS A 341 -20.26 -43.42 -13.06
C LYS A 341 -20.05 -43.48 -11.55
N ILE A 342 -20.84 -42.72 -10.80
CA ILE A 342 -20.87 -42.81 -9.34
C ILE A 342 -21.85 -43.91 -8.94
N VAL A 343 -21.37 -44.90 -8.17
CA VAL A 343 -22.15 -46.00 -7.60
C VAL A 343 -21.80 -46.05 -6.11
N ASP A 344 -22.81 -45.93 -5.24
CA ASP A 344 -22.65 -45.90 -3.78
C ASP A 344 -21.62 -44.87 -3.27
N GLY A 345 -21.52 -43.71 -3.94
CA GLY A 345 -20.59 -42.65 -3.60
C GLY A 345 -19.18 -42.81 -4.19
N SER A 346 -18.87 -43.94 -4.83
CA SER A 346 -17.55 -44.20 -5.43
C SER A 346 -17.57 -44.11 -6.96
N TYR A 347 -16.47 -43.64 -7.54
CA TYR A 347 -16.28 -43.62 -8.99
C TYR A 347 -15.96 -45.03 -9.51
N VAL A 348 -16.83 -45.54 -10.37
CA VAL A 348 -16.64 -46.82 -11.07
C VAL A 348 -16.44 -46.56 -12.55
N THR A 349 -15.39 -47.16 -13.11
CA THR A 349 -15.13 -47.14 -14.55
C THR A 349 -16.21 -47.92 -15.28
N VAL A 350 -16.82 -47.30 -16.29
CA VAL A 350 -17.81 -47.91 -17.17
C VAL A 350 -17.33 -47.88 -18.62
N ASN A 351 -17.98 -48.64 -19.49
CA ASN A 351 -17.71 -48.63 -20.94
C ASN A 351 -16.26 -49.00 -21.35
N GLY A 352 -15.51 -49.69 -20.48
CA GLY A 352 -14.12 -50.10 -20.75
C GLY A 352 -13.08 -49.00 -20.52
N GLY A 353 -13.46 -47.89 -19.86
CA GLY A 353 -12.54 -46.79 -19.56
C GLY A 353 -12.41 -45.76 -20.68
N PRO A 354 -11.40 -44.87 -20.59
CA PRO A 354 -11.15 -43.83 -21.59
C PRO A 354 -10.92 -44.43 -22.98
N LYS A 355 -11.58 -43.88 -24.00
CA LYS A 355 -11.46 -44.27 -25.42
C LYS A 355 -10.75 -43.20 -26.25
N GLY A 356 -10.11 -42.24 -25.59
CA GLY A 356 -9.41 -41.14 -26.23
C GLY A 356 -10.37 -40.16 -26.91
N VAL A 357 -10.33 -40.11 -28.25
CA VAL A 357 -11.02 -39.09 -29.06
C VAL A 357 -12.54 -39.09 -28.93
N SER A 358 -13.13 -40.23 -28.55
CA SER A 358 -14.58 -40.40 -28.41
C SER A 358 -15.10 -40.05 -27.02
N ASP A 359 -14.21 -39.72 -26.08
CA ASP A 359 -14.62 -39.38 -24.72
C ASP A 359 -15.35 -38.03 -24.70
N VAL A 360 -16.47 -38.00 -23.97
CA VAL A 360 -17.31 -36.81 -23.79
C VAL A 360 -17.28 -36.40 -22.33
N PHE A 361 -17.12 -35.10 -22.10
CA PHE A 361 -17.16 -34.46 -20.80
C PHE A 361 -18.41 -33.58 -20.68
N TYR A 362 -19.09 -33.67 -19.54
CA TYR A 362 -20.30 -32.92 -19.23
C TYR A 362 -19.96 -31.91 -18.13
N PHE A 363 -19.83 -30.64 -18.50
CA PHE A 363 -19.48 -29.55 -17.60
C PHE A 363 -20.76 -28.88 -17.07
N PRO A 364 -21.13 -29.07 -15.79
CA PRO A 364 -22.30 -28.41 -15.23
C PRO A 364 -22.09 -26.89 -15.18
N PHE A 365 -23.18 -26.12 -15.34
CA PHE A 365 -23.18 -24.69 -15.05
C PHE A 365 -23.41 -24.47 -13.55
N CYS A 366 -22.35 -24.17 -12.82
CA CYS A 366 -22.42 -23.93 -11.39
C CYS A 366 -22.85 -22.48 -11.14
N ALA A 367 -24.08 -22.29 -10.67
CA ALA A 367 -24.56 -20.98 -10.21
C ALA A 367 -23.97 -20.68 -8.83
N VAL A 368 -23.33 -19.52 -8.68
CA VAL A 368 -22.70 -19.09 -7.43
C VAL A 368 -23.36 -17.83 -6.90
N GLU A 369 -23.36 -17.69 -5.58
CA GLU A 369 -23.92 -16.55 -4.87
C GLU A 369 -23.11 -15.27 -5.10
N THR A 370 -23.75 -14.12 -4.88
CA THR A 370 -23.18 -12.78 -5.03
C THR A 370 -21.81 -12.65 -4.36
N GLY A 371 -21.64 -13.15 -3.13
CA GLY A 371 -20.35 -13.06 -2.42
C GLY A 371 -19.18 -13.74 -3.15
N PHE A 372 -19.43 -14.81 -3.90
CA PHE A 372 -18.39 -15.43 -4.74
C PHE A 372 -18.14 -14.65 -6.04
N VAL A 373 -19.19 -14.08 -6.63
CA VAL A 373 -19.06 -13.20 -7.81
C VAL A 373 -18.22 -11.96 -7.45
N ASP A 374 -18.52 -11.32 -6.32
CA ASP A 374 -17.81 -10.15 -5.81
C ASP A 374 -16.35 -10.49 -5.48
N LYS A 375 -16.06 -11.65 -4.87
CA LYS A 375 -14.68 -12.11 -4.65
C LYS A 375 -13.92 -12.31 -5.97
N ILE A 376 -14.52 -12.99 -6.96
CA ILE A 376 -13.88 -13.21 -8.28
C ILE A 376 -13.60 -11.88 -8.97
N ASN A 377 -14.58 -10.97 -9.02
CA ASN A 377 -14.38 -9.64 -9.58
C ASN A 377 -13.38 -8.82 -8.76
N GLY A 378 -13.37 -8.96 -7.44
CA GLY A 378 -12.43 -8.32 -6.53
C GLY A 378 -10.99 -8.72 -6.81
N ILE A 379 -10.73 -10.00 -7.11
CA ILE A 379 -9.41 -10.48 -7.56
C ILE A 379 -9.01 -9.80 -8.89
N MET A 380 -9.92 -9.72 -9.85
CA MET A 380 -9.69 -9.02 -11.13
C MET A 380 -9.37 -7.52 -10.93
N LEU A 381 -10.10 -6.86 -10.03
CA LEU A 381 -9.91 -5.45 -9.71
C LEU A 381 -8.61 -5.21 -8.94
N ASN A 382 -8.24 -6.09 -8.02
CA ASN A 382 -6.97 -6.03 -7.30
C ASN A 382 -5.75 -6.08 -8.24
N GLU A 383 -5.83 -6.93 -9.27
CA GLU A 383 -4.80 -7.07 -10.30
C GLU A 383 -4.94 -6.07 -11.47
N SER A 384 -5.82 -5.07 -11.36
CA SER A 384 -6.01 -4.04 -12.40
C SER A 384 -5.05 -2.83 -12.31
N HIS A 385 -4.18 -2.79 -11.30
CA HIS A 385 -3.23 -1.68 -11.12
C HIS A 385 -2.19 -1.54 -12.25
N ARG A 386 -2.03 -2.56 -13.10
CA ARG A 386 -1.06 -2.59 -14.23
C ARG A 386 -1.72 -2.67 -15.61
N ILE A 387 -3.00 -2.34 -15.71
CA ILE A 387 -3.73 -2.38 -16.98
C ILE A 387 -4.34 -1.03 -17.35
N ASP A 388 -4.68 -0.90 -18.63
CA ASP A 388 -5.19 0.35 -19.19
C ASP A 388 -6.73 0.35 -19.25
N GLY A 389 -7.40 -0.80 -19.07
CA GLY A 389 -8.86 -0.77 -19.00
C GLY A 389 -9.58 -2.06 -18.63
N ILE A 390 -10.85 -1.87 -18.27
CA ILE A 390 -11.79 -2.90 -17.83
C ILE A 390 -13.07 -2.78 -18.67
N VAL A 391 -13.50 -3.87 -19.29
CA VAL A 391 -14.73 -3.94 -20.08
C VAL A 391 -15.86 -4.51 -19.24
N PHE A 392 -17.06 -3.94 -19.42
CA PHE A 392 -18.30 -4.37 -18.78
C PHE A 392 -19.46 -4.33 -19.77
N ALA A 393 -20.50 -5.14 -19.54
CA ALA A 393 -21.67 -5.20 -20.43
C ALA A 393 -22.89 -4.49 -19.81
N ASN A 394 -23.04 -4.57 -18.50
CA ASN A 394 -24.12 -3.92 -17.75
C ASN A 394 -23.54 -2.86 -16.82
N LYS A 395 -23.88 -1.60 -17.11
CA LYS A 395 -23.44 -0.44 -16.32
C LYS A 395 -23.83 -0.53 -14.84
N ALA A 396 -25.05 -0.97 -14.54
CA ALA A 396 -25.54 -1.07 -13.16
C ALA A 396 -24.81 -2.18 -12.39
N ALA A 397 -24.57 -3.32 -13.05
CA ALA A 397 -23.82 -4.43 -12.48
C ALA A 397 -22.36 -4.02 -12.18
N ALA A 398 -21.68 -3.42 -13.17
CA ALA A 398 -20.32 -2.91 -12.98
C ALA A 398 -20.22 -1.88 -11.84
N CYS A 399 -21.21 -1.00 -11.73
CA CYS A 399 -21.30 -0.03 -10.65
C CYS A 399 -21.43 -0.70 -9.27
N LYS A 400 -22.32 -1.70 -9.15
CA LYS A 400 -22.50 -2.50 -7.92
C LYS A 400 -21.20 -3.20 -7.53
N THR A 401 -20.56 -3.89 -8.47
CA THR A 401 -19.32 -4.62 -8.25
C THR A 401 -18.17 -3.72 -7.82
N ILE A 402 -17.97 -2.58 -8.49
CA ILE A 402 -16.90 -1.64 -8.12
C ILE A 402 -17.17 -1.01 -6.76
N ARG A 403 -18.43 -0.69 -6.44
CA ARG A 403 -18.81 -0.20 -5.12
C ARG A 403 -18.46 -1.20 -4.03
N SER A 404 -18.83 -2.48 -4.21
CA SER A 404 -18.49 -3.53 -3.25
C SER A 404 -16.98 -3.61 -3.04
N TYR A 405 -16.21 -3.73 -4.13
CA TYR A 405 -14.75 -3.82 -4.04
C TYR A 405 -14.11 -2.62 -3.35
N VAL A 406 -14.51 -1.40 -3.70
CA VAL A 406 -13.94 -0.16 -3.14
C VAL A 406 -14.27 -0.02 -1.65
N ASN A 407 -15.46 -0.43 -1.22
CA ASN A 407 -15.87 -0.40 0.18
C ASN A 407 -15.11 -1.45 1.01
N ASP A 408 -14.86 -2.62 0.43
CA ASP A 408 -14.10 -3.69 1.06
C ASP A 408 -12.57 -3.42 1.04
N CYS A 409 -12.11 -2.51 0.18
CA CYS A 409 -10.70 -2.18 0.02
C CYS A 409 -10.27 -1.12 1.04
N THR A 410 -9.46 -1.53 2.01
CA THR A 410 -8.79 -0.60 2.92
C THR A 410 -7.59 0.04 2.19
N ASP A 411 -7.42 1.36 2.32
CA ASP A 411 -6.24 2.07 1.78
C ASP A 411 -4.92 1.65 2.49
N PHE A 412 -5.04 0.84 3.55
CA PHE A 412 -3.98 0.36 4.40
C PHE A 412 -3.37 -0.93 3.81
N GLY A 413 -2.04 -0.92 3.56
CA GLY A 413 -1.31 -2.10 3.08
C GLY A 413 -1.14 -2.20 1.56
N LEU A 414 -1.78 -1.31 0.78
CA LEU A 414 -1.57 -1.21 -0.66
C LEU A 414 -0.22 -0.55 -0.98
N ASP A 415 0.49 -1.09 -1.99
CA ASP A 415 1.57 -0.37 -2.65
C ASP A 415 1.03 0.86 -3.42
N GLU A 416 1.93 1.75 -3.85
CA GLU A 416 1.56 3.00 -4.52
C GLU A 416 0.75 2.76 -5.80
N GLU A 417 1.10 1.75 -6.60
CA GLU A 417 0.40 1.43 -7.84
C GLU A 417 -1.05 1.00 -7.56
N ARG A 418 -1.24 0.12 -6.56
CA ARG A 418 -2.56 -0.37 -6.13
C ARG A 418 -3.39 0.74 -5.51
N PHE A 419 -2.79 1.61 -4.69
CA PHE A 419 -3.49 2.74 -4.10
C PHE A 419 -4.00 3.72 -5.16
N GLN A 420 -3.15 4.09 -6.14
CA GLN A 420 -3.58 4.93 -7.26
C GLN A 420 -4.67 4.26 -8.08
N ASN A 421 -4.61 2.95 -8.27
CA ASN A 421 -5.64 2.20 -8.96
C ASN A 421 -6.99 2.23 -8.22
N VAL A 422 -7.01 2.03 -6.90
CA VAL A 422 -8.24 2.15 -6.09
C VAL A 422 -8.82 3.57 -6.18
N LYS A 423 -7.98 4.60 -6.17
CA LYS A 423 -8.42 5.99 -6.39
C LYS A 423 -9.06 6.18 -7.77
N LYS A 424 -8.48 5.59 -8.83
CA LYS A 424 -9.08 5.60 -10.18
C LYS A 424 -10.41 4.85 -10.21
N LEU A 425 -10.53 3.71 -9.52
CA LEU A 425 -11.79 2.96 -9.41
C LEU A 425 -12.87 3.74 -8.63
N ARG A 426 -12.51 4.46 -7.57
CA ARG A 426 -13.42 5.41 -6.87
C ARG A 426 -13.93 6.52 -7.79
N GLN A 427 -13.07 7.05 -8.67
CA GLN A 427 -13.49 8.02 -9.68
C GLN A 427 -14.42 7.40 -10.72
N ALA A 428 -14.09 6.20 -11.21
CA ALA A 428 -14.94 5.46 -12.14
C ALA A 428 -16.32 5.19 -11.55
N LEU A 429 -16.40 4.83 -10.26
CA LEU A 429 -17.65 4.64 -9.52
C LEU A 429 -18.53 5.90 -9.58
N LYS A 430 -17.96 7.09 -9.30
CA LYS A 430 -18.69 8.36 -9.40
C LYS A 430 -19.22 8.61 -10.81
N LEU A 431 -18.47 8.26 -11.86
CA LEU A 431 -18.89 8.41 -13.27
C LEU A 431 -19.98 7.41 -13.68
N LEU A 432 -19.96 6.22 -13.08
CA LEU A 432 -21.00 5.22 -13.29
C LEU A 432 -22.31 5.65 -12.60
N ASP A 433 -22.21 6.17 -11.37
CA ASP A 433 -23.35 6.64 -10.56
C ASP A 433 -24.00 7.95 -11.05
N SER A 434 -23.20 8.93 -11.48
CA SER A 434 -23.69 10.26 -11.89
C SER A 434 -24.56 10.31 -13.16
N SER A 435 -24.81 9.16 -13.79
CA SER A 435 -25.74 9.04 -14.93
C SER A 435 -27.15 8.56 -14.55
N SER A 436 -27.38 8.23 -13.27
CA SER A 436 -28.72 8.15 -12.68
C SER A 436 -28.96 9.44 -11.89
N SER A 437 -29.96 10.22 -12.29
CA SER A 437 -30.25 11.57 -11.79
C SER A 437 -30.43 11.66 -10.26
N ASP A 438 -29.90 12.76 -9.71
CA ASP A 438 -30.26 13.49 -8.47
C ASP A 438 -30.42 12.69 -7.17
N GLN A 439 -29.41 12.81 -6.29
CA GLN A 439 -29.57 13.64 -5.08
C GLN A 439 -28.21 13.95 -4.43
N THR A 440 -28.09 15.21 -4.03
CA THR A 440 -27.11 15.81 -3.13
C THR A 440 -26.87 15.00 -1.86
N ALA A 441 -25.60 14.74 -1.54
CA ALA A 441 -25.11 14.84 -0.17
C ALA A 441 -23.60 15.13 -0.21
N SER A 442 -23.22 16.29 0.31
CA SER A 442 -21.87 16.61 0.77
C SER A 442 -21.52 15.66 1.92
N GLY A 443 -20.69 14.66 1.65
CA GLY A 443 -19.99 13.91 2.69
C GLY A 443 -18.58 14.46 2.81
N GLN A 444 -18.28 15.10 3.94
CA GLN A 444 -16.92 15.20 4.45
C GLN A 444 -16.31 13.78 4.52
N PRO A 445 -14.98 13.61 4.45
CA PRO A 445 -14.38 12.32 4.72
C PRO A 445 -14.62 11.95 6.19
N GLU A 446 -15.70 11.22 6.46
CA GLU A 446 -15.80 10.40 7.66
C GLU A 446 -14.67 9.38 7.57
N PHE A 447 -13.68 9.52 8.46
CA PHE A 447 -12.80 8.43 8.82
C PHE A 447 -13.65 7.39 9.54
N ASP A 448 -14.40 6.60 8.77
CA ASP A 448 -15.12 5.45 9.30
C ASP A 448 -14.08 4.47 9.83
N ALA A 449 -14.06 4.38 11.15
CA ALA A 449 -13.36 3.34 11.86
C ALA A 449 -13.87 1.97 11.38
N ILE A 450 -12.93 1.03 11.28
CA ILE A 450 -13.11 -0.43 11.32
C ILE A 450 -12.96 -1.15 9.96
N GLY A 451 -11.69 -1.44 9.66
CA GLY A 451 -11.24 -2.67 9.00
C GLY A 451 -9.94 -3.20 9.65
N VAL A 452 -9.68 -2.82 10.90
CA VAL A 452 -8.41 -3.11 11.58
C VAL A 452 -8.34 -4.56 12.06
N GLU A 453 -9.47 -5.22 12.30
CA GLU A 453 -9.51 -6.58 12.90
C GLU A 453 -8.84 -7.67 12.07
N ALA A 454 -8.75 -7.51 10.74
CA ALA A 454 -8.10 -8.50 9.86
C ALA A 454 -6.57 -8.36 9.77
N LEU A 455 -5.98 -7.28 10.31
CA LEU A 455 -4.54 -6.96 10.27
C LEU A 455 -3.88 -7.04 11.65
N ILE A 456 -4.59 -7.55 12.67
CA ILE A 456 -4.13 -7.62 14.05
C ILE A 456 -3.58 -9.03 14.32
N GLY A 457 -2.24 -9.13 14.49
CA GLY A 457 -1.60 -10.29 15.10
C GLY A 457 -2.13 -10.57 16.51
N SER A 458 -1.85 -11.77 17.05
CA SER A 458 -2.30 -12.24 18.37
C SER A 458 -2.11 -11.20 19.50
N SER A 459 -3.13 -11.10 20.38
CA SER A 459 -3.25 -10.27 21.60
C SER A 459 -2.56 -8.89 21.61
N ASP A 460 -3.34 -7.82 21.74
CA ASP A 460 -2.81 -6.46 21.97
C ASP A 460 -2.09 -6.37 23.33
N LYS A 461 -0.75 -6.51 23.32
CA LYS A 461 0.05 -6.57 24.55
C LYS A 461 0.04 -5.24 25.30
N VAL A 462 -0.11 -4.11 24.61
CA VAL A 462 -0.26 -2.80 25.26
C VAL A 462 -1.58 -2.72 26.03
N PHE A 463 -2.68 -3.25 25.46
CA PHE A 463 -3.95 -3.35 26.18
C PHE A 463 -3.85 -4.22 27.43
N GLU A 464 -3.23 -5.40 27.32
CA GLU A 464 -3.01 -6.29 28.48
C GLU A 464 -2.09 -5.66 29.53
N LEU A 465 -1.06 -4.93 29.11
CA LEU A 465 -0.15 -4.22 30.00
C LEU A 465 -0.88 -3.14 30.81
N PHE A 466 -1.78 -2.37 30.17
CA PHE A 466 -2.63 -1.40 30.86
C PHE A 466 -3.56 -2.06 31.87
N LYS A 467 -4.16 -3.19 31.51
CA LYS A 467 -5.04 -3.96 32.39
C LYS A 467 -4.32 -4.48 33.63
N GLN A 468 -3.04 -4.83 33.50
CA GLN A 468 -2.19 -5.31 34.59
C GLN A 468 -1.61 -4.17 35.45
N ASN A 469 -1.54 -2.95 34.92
CA ASN A 469 -0.96 -1.81 35.60
C ASN A 469 -2.02 -0.87 36.17
N LYS A 470 -2.22 -0.92 37.50
CA LYS A 470 -3.24 -0.12 38.21
C LYS A 470 -3.10 1.39 37.97
N LYS A 471 -1.87 1.93 37.98
CA LYS A 471 -1.62 3.37 37.79
C LYS A 471 -1.99 3.84 36.38
N ALA A 472 -1.69 3.03 35.36
CA ALA A 472 -2.08 3.34 33.98
C ALA A 472 -3.61 3.27 33.77
N ALA A 473 -4.27 2.29 34.39
CA ALA A 473 -5.73 2.16 34.34
C ALA A 473 -6.46 3.30 35.08
N GLU A 474 -5.93 3.74 36.24
CA GLU A 474 -6.43 4.91 36.97
C GLU A 474 -6.31 6.18 36.13
N LEU A 475 -5.14 6.42 35.53
CA LEU A 475 -4.94 7.58 34.66
C LEU A 475 -5.84 7.54 33.41
N TYR A 476 -6.01 6.38 32.77
CA TYR A 476 -6.98 6.25 31.68
C TYR A 476 -8.40 6.61 32.14
N SER A 477 -8.77 6.21 33.36
CA SER A 477 -10.09 6.52 33.93
C SER A 477 -10.27 8.02 34.22
N GLU A 478 -9.22 8.69 34.68
CA GLU A 478 -9.20 10.17 34.86
C GLU A 478 -9.31 10.90 33.52
N ILE A 479 -8.66 10.39 32.47
CA ILE A 479 -8.69 11.00 31.13
C ILE A 479 -10.07 10.82 30.48
N THR A 480 -10.66 9.64 30.58
CA THR A 480 -11.89 9.27 29.85
C THR A 480 -13.17 9.47 30.66
N ASN A 481 -13.06 9.69 31.97
CA ASN A 481 -14.16 9.58 32.94
C ASN A 481 -14.87 8.20 32.89
N ASN A 482 -14.16 7.14 32.45
CA ASN A 482 -14.66 5.78 32.34
C ASN A 482 -13.79 4.82 33.17
N SER A 483 -14.42 4.05 34.06
CA SER A 483 -13.72 3.08 34.93
C SER A 483 -13.20 1.83 34.20
N THR A 484 -13.52 1.67 32.91
CA THR A 484 -13.14 0.50 32.11
C THR A 484 -12.36 0.90 30.86
N LEU A 485 -11.30 0.15 30.57
CA LEU A 485 -10.50 0.32 29.34
C LEU A 485 -11.35 -0.04 28.12
N ASP A 486 -11.46 0.87 27.15
CA ASP A 486 -12.10 0.59 25.86
C ASP A 486 -11.07 0.05 24.86
N ARG A 487 -11.27 -1.19 24.41
CA ARG A 487 -10.41 -1.83 23.40
C ARG A 487 -10.40 -1.08 22.07
N LYS A 488 -11.45 -0.30 21.75
CA LYS A 488 -11.50 0.52 20.53
C LYS A 488 -10.43 1.60 20.54
N ASP A 489 -10.17 2.23 21.69
CA ASP A 489 -9.15 3.28 21.77
C ASP A 489 -7.75 2.74 21.47
N PHE A 490 -7.44 1.55 21.99
CA PHE A 490 -6.16 0.87 21.74
C PHE A 490 -6.01 0.43 20.28
N THR A 491 -7.12 0.00 19.67
CA THR A 491 -7.18 -0.38 18.25
C THR A 491 -6.96 0.84 17.36
N GLN A 492 -7.61 1.97 17.65
CA GLN A 492 -7.42 3.23 16.93
C GLN A 492 -5.98 3.74 17.08
N ALA A 493 -5.44 3.72 18.29
CA ALA A 493 -4.06 4.13 18.57
C ALA A 493 -3.04 3.26 17.81
N ARG A 494 -3.29 1.96 17.70
CA ARG A 494 -2.48 1.04 16.88
C ARG A 494 -2.57 1.38 15.39
N GLY A 495 -3.75 1.72 14.89
CA GLY A 495 -3.95 2.21 13.52
C GLY A 495 -3.20 3.52 13.23
N LEU A 496 -3.17 4.45 14.18
CA LEU A 496 -2.38 5.68 14.06
C LEU A 496 -0.87 5.38 13.99
N LEU A 497 -0.36 4.46 14.80
CA LEU A 497 1.03 4.02 14.75
C LEU A 497 1.36 3.44 13.37
N PHE A 498 0.51 2.54 12.87
CA PHE A 498 0.69 1.95 11.56
C PHE A 498 0.76 3.01 10.46
N THR A 499 -0.18 3.96 10.50
CA THR A 499 -0.24 5.07 9.55
C THR A 499 1.02 5.93 9.61
N ARG A 500 1.51 6.23 10.82
CA ARG A 500 2.74 6.99 11.05
C ARG A 500 3.97 6.29 10.45
N ILE A 501 4.11 4.98 10.64
CA ILE A 501 5.25 4.21 10.10
C ILE A 501 5.15 4.11 8.57
N LYS A 502 3.93 3.95 8.03
CA LYS A 502 3.71 3.97 6.57
C LYS A 502 4.05 5.32 5.96
N LEU A 503 3.72 6.43 6.63
CA LEU A 503 4.16 7.77 6.23
C LEU A 503 5.68 7.86 6.15
N ASP A 504 6.40 7.36 7.17
CA ASP A 504 7.88 7.35 7.16
C ASP A 504 8.45 6.44 6.07
N THR A 505 7.78 5.32 5.80
CA THR A 505 8.16 4.41 4.70
C THR A 505 7.97 5.08 3.34
N ARG A 506 6.83 5.73 3.11
CA ARG A 506 6.47 6.44 1.86
C ARG A 506 7.37 7.63 1.58
N THR A 507 7.87 8.27 2.63
CA THR A 507 8.74 9.46 2.52
C THR A 507 10.24 9.10 2.57
N ARG A 508 10.58 7.79 2.64
CA ARG A 508 11.97 7.31 2.59
C ARG A 508 12.62 7.70 1.27
N GLY A 509 13.82 8.27 1.33
CA GLY A 509 14.55 8.78 0.17
C GLY A 509 14.20 10.21 -0.25
N LEU A 510 13.17 10.83 0.34
CA LEU A 510 12.91 12.26 0.17
C LEU A 510 13.88 13.11 1.02
N PRO A 511 14.14 14.38 0.63
CA PRO A 511 14.90 15.32 1.45
C PRO A 511 14.31 15.43 2.88
N PRO A 512 15.14 15.54 3.94
CA PRO A 512 14.68 15.60 5.33
C PRO A 512 13.55 16.60 5.58
N ALA A 513 13.64 17.81 5.00
CA ALA A 513 12.62 18.85 5.13
C ALA A 513 11.23 18.41 4.62
N LYS A 514 11.15 17.66 3.51
CA LYS A 514 9.86 17.18 2.98
C LYS A 514 9.26 16.05 3.81
N ARG A 515 10.11 15.21 4.42
CA ARG A 515 9.64 14.18 5.36
C ARG A 515 9.06 14.84 6.60
N GLU A 516 9.73 15.87 7.10
CA GLU A 516 9.26 16.59 8.27
C GLU A 516 7.96 17.35 7.98
N GLU A 517 7.83 18.00 6.83
CA GLU A 517 6.57 18.60 6.39
C GLU A 517 5.41 17.59 6.36
N ALA A 518 5.65 16.37 5.86
CA ALA A 518 4.64 15.32 5.85
C ALA A 518 4.27 14.86 7.27
N ARG A 519 5.24 14.78 8.18
CA ARG A 519 5.02 14.46 9.60
C ARG A 519 4.24 15.57 10.31
N THR A 520 4.56 16.83 10.06
CA THR A 520 3.82 17.98 10.59
C THR A 520 2.37 17.95 10.12
N LYS A 521 2.10 17.68 8.85
CA LYS A 521 0.73 17.50 8.34
C LYS A 521 0.00 16.33 9.00
N PHE A 522 0.69 15.26 9.35
CA PHE A 522 0.09 14.14 10.08
C PHE A 522 -0.38 14.54 11.49
N LEU A 523 0.20 15.59 12.10
CA LEU A 523 -0.27 16.11 13.38
C LEU A 523 -1.68 16.71 13.29
N GLU A 524 -2.14 17.15 12.12
CA GLU A 524 -3.52 17.64 11.92
C GLU A 524 -4.56 16.54 12.21
N VAL A 525 -4.17 15.26 12.12
CA VAL A 525 -5.04 14.13 12.49
C VAL A 525 -5.39 14.14 13.98
N TYR A 526 -4.52 14.72 14.83
CA TYR A 526 -4.71 14.69 16.28
C TYR A 526 -5.96 15.46 16.72
N ASP A 527 -6.37 16.45 15.95
CA ASP A 527 -7.58 17.23 16.22
C ASP A 527 -8.87 16.46 15.85
N THR A 528 -8.74 15.35 15.11
CA THR A 528 -9.87 14.56 14.61
C THR A 528 -10.15 13.29 15.42
N VAL A 529 -9.27 12.95 16.36
CA VAL A 529 -9.35 11.71 17.13
C VAL A 529 -9.45 11.99 18.64
N PRO A 530 -10.03 11.07 19.43
CA PRO A 530 -10.15 11.27 20.87
C PRO A 530 -8.80 11.44 21.57
N PHE A 531 -8.75 12.30 22.60
CA PHE A 531 -7.51 12.64 23.32
C PHE A 531 -6.78 11.41 23.89
N GLN A 532 -7.52 10.46 24.47
CA GLN A 532 -6.95 9.23 25.03
C GLN A 532 -6.33 8.32 23.95
N VAL A 533 -6.82 8.39 22.71
CA VAL A 533 -6.27 7.62 21.59
C VAL A 533 -4.89 8.15 21.22
N ILE A 534 -4.68 9.47 21.20
CA ILE A 534 -3.36 10.05 21.00
C ILE A 534 -2.42 9.71 22.15
N TRP A 535 -2.90 9.79 23.39
CA TRP A 535 -2.11 9.44 24.56
C TRP A 535 -1.60 7.98 24.49
N ILE A 536 -2.46 7.02 24.13
CA ILE A 536 -2.06 5.62 23.92
C ILE A 536 -1.10 5.49 22.73
N TYR A 537 -1.37 6.21 21.63
CA TYR A 537 -0.52 6.19 20.43
C TYR A 537 0.91 6.66 20.74
N LEU A 538 1.09 7.71 21.55
CA LEU A 538 2.42 8.21 21.94
C LEU A 538 3.20 7.18 22.76
N LYS A 539 2.53 6.43 23.63
CA LYS A 539 3.14 5.30 24.33
C LYS A 539 3.59 4.20 23.37
N ARG A 540 2.78 3.89 22.36
CA ARG A 540 3.16 2.93 21.31
C ARG A 540 4.37 3.40 20.50
N ILE A 541 4.47 4.69 20.20
CA ILE A 541 5.66 5.29 19.58
C ILE A 541 6.89 5.09 20.48
N ARG A 542 6.75 5.30 21.79
CA ARG A 542 7.82 5.06 22.76
C ARG A 542 8.26 3.59 22.75
N PHE A 543 7.32 2.63 22.84
CA PHE A 543 7.65 1.20 22.71
C PHE A 543 8.36 0.89 21.39
N MET A 544 7.91 1.45 20.27
CA MET A 544 8.55 1.28 18.97
C MET A 544 10.00 1.81 18.96
N LYS A 545 10.25 3.00 19.52
CA LYS A 545 11.61 3.58 19.61
C LYS A 545 12.58 2.68 20.37
N HIS A 546 12.07 1.89 21.31
CA HIS A 546 12.86 0.95 22.12
C HIS A 546 12.78 -0.50 21.62
N GLY A 547 12.21 -0.77 20.44
CA GLY A 547 12.14 -2.11 19.85
C GLY A 547 11.05 -3.02 20.42
N GLY A 548 10.16 -2.50 21.28
CA GLY A 548 9.03 -3.24 21.86
C GLY A 548 7.84 -3.42 20.91
N THR A 549 7.73 -2.57 19.87
CA THR A 549 6.70 -2.68 18.83
C THR A 549 7.34 -2.51 17.45
N MET A 550 7.05 -3.40 16.51
CA MET A 550 7.65 -3.35 15.16
C MET A 550 6.64 -3.71 14.06
N ILE A 551 6.90 -3.26 12.83
CA ILE A 551 6.16 -3.72 11.65
C ILE A 551 6.91 -4.90 11.05
N MET A 552 6.21 -6.02 10.96
CA MET A 552 6.68 -7.24 10.32
C MET A 552 6.57 -7.11 8.78
N PRO A 553 7.31 -7.92 7.99
CA PRO A 553 7.31 -7.85 6.52
C PRO A 553 5.91 -7.99 5.88
N GLU A 554 4.97 -8.64 6.57
CA GLU A 554 3.58 -8.83 6.15
C GLU A 554 2.71 -7.58 6.39
N ASN A 555 3.34 -6.46 6.79
CA ASN A 555 2.69 -5.21 7.15
C ASN A 555 1.76 -5.33 8.36
N VAL A 556 2.11 -6.20 9.31
CA VAL A 556 1.42 -6.35 10.60
C VAL A 556 2.25 -5.70 11.69
N LEU A 557 1.61 -4.91 12.56
CA LEU A 557 2.25 -4.43 13.79
C LEU A 557 2.29 -5.58 14.80
N GLU A 558 3.45 -5.87 15.35
CA GLU A 558 3.61 -6.86 16.43
C GLU A 558 4.28 -6.21 17.64
N ASP A 559 3.76 -6.52 18.83
CA ASP A 559 4.36 -6.14 20.10
C ASP A 559 5.22 -7.31 20.59
N THR A 560 6.49 -7.08 20.93
CA THR A 560 7.41 -8.10 21.47
C THR A 560 7.31 -8.15 23.00
N GLU A 561 8.42 -8.10 23.75
CA GLU A 561 8.38 -7.91 25.20
C GLU A 561 8.33 -6.41 25.50
N LEU A 562 7.22 -5.97 26.11
CA LEU A 562 7.00 -4.57 26.47
C LEU A 562 7.53 -4.32 27.88
N ASP A 563 8.57 -3.48 28.00
CA ASP A 563 9.09 -3.05 29.31
C ASP A 563 8.09 -2.14 30.03
N VAL A 564 7.63 -2.56 31.20
CA VAL A 564 6.72 -1.79 32.06
C VAL A 564 7.31 -0.41 32.42
N GLY A 565 8.64 -0.29 32.50
CA GLY A 565 9.33 0.98 32.74
C GLY A 565 9.09 2.03 31.65
N LEU A 566 8.85 1.58 30.41
CA LEU A 566 8.54 2.45 29.27
C LEU A 566 7.05 2.81 29.19
N LEU A 567 6.21 2.30 30.09
CA LEU A 567 4.78 2.62 30.08
C LEU A 567 4.51 4.07 30.47
N PHE A 568 5.42 4.70 31.23
CA PHE A 568 5.25 6.05 31.77
C PHE A 568 6.20 7.05 31.11
N GLY A 569 5.72 8.27 30.92
CA GLY A 569 6.43 9.30 30.17
C GLY A 569 5.98 10.72 30.47
N MET A 570 6.66 11.71 29.88
CA MET A 570 6.30 13.12 30.06
C MET A 570 4.90 13.45 29.50
N GLU A 571 4.39 12.67 28.54
CA GLU A 571 3.00 12.77 28.08
C GLU A 571 1.97 12.54 29.20
N ASP A 572 2.30 11.76 30.23
CA ASP A 572 1.37 11.47 31.33
C ASP A 572 1.11 12.69 32.21
N VAL A 573 2.12 13.55 32.36
CA VAL A 573 1.99 14.80 33.11
C VAL A 573 1.01 15.73 32.40
N VAL A 574 1.15 15.85 31.07
CA VAL A 574 0.24 16.66 30.23
C VAL A 574 -1.16 16.06 30.24
N ALA A 575 -1.28 14.73 30.14
CA ALA A 575 -2.57 14.05 30.13
C ALA A 575 -3.33 14.21 31.46
N ARG A 576 -2.64 14.19 32.61
CA ARG A 576 -3.25 14.50 33.92
C ARG A 576 -3.74 15.94 34.03
N ALA A 577 -3.02 16.86 33.39
CA ALA A 577 -3.33 18.27 33.39
C ALA A 577 -4.18 18.71 32.19
N LYS A 578 -4.88 17.79 31.51
CA LYS A 578 -5.64 18.09 30.27
C LYS A 578 -6.58 19.29 30.42
N ASP A 579 -7.19 19.45 31.60
CA ASP A 579 -8.17 20.50 31.90
C ASP A 579 -7.53 21.89 32.09
N CYS A 580 -6.19 21.97 32.11
CA CYS A 580 -5.45 23.24 32.15
C CYS A 580 -5.27 23.86 30.76
N PHE A 581 -5.55 23.10 29.69
CA PHE A 581 -5.33 23.51 28.32
C PHE A 581 -6.64 23.89 27.62
N GLU A 582 -6.54 24.76 26.62
CA GLU A 582 -7.63 24.99 25.67
C GLU A 582 -7.86 23.73 24.79
N ASP A 583 -9.10 23.59 24.29
CA ASP A 583 -9.53 22.46 23.47
C ASP A 583 -8.57 22.22 22.29
N GLY A 584 -8.08 20.97 22.17
CA GLY A 584 -7.15 20.54 21.12
C GLY A 584 -5.67 20.89 21.36
N LYS A 585 -5.34 21.86 22.23
CA LYS A 585 -3.95 22.29 22.43
C LYS A 585 -3.12 21.31 23.27
N ALA A 586 -3.75 20.63 24.24
CA ALA A 586 -3.10 19.63 25.08
C ALA A 586 -2.42 18.52 24.25
N THR A 587 -3.06 18.09 23.16
CA THR A 587 -2.60 17.00 22.30
C THR A 587 -1.27 17.31 21.62
N ARG A 588 -1.10 18.57 21.19
CA ARG A 588 0.14 19.08 20.60
C ARG A 588 1.27 19.13 21.63
N VAL A 589 0.99 19.66 22.83
CA VAL A 589 1.97 19.72 23.92
C VAL A 589 2.40 18.33 24.36
N MET A 590 1.44 17.41 24.46
CA MET A 590 1.68 16.00 24.80
C MET A 590 2.60 15.31 23.77
N HIS A 591 2.40 15.58 22.48
CA HIS A 591 3.27 15.09 21.41
C HIS A 591 4.72 15.56 21.57
N TYR A 592 4.93 16.87 21.72
CA TYR A 592 6.28 17.41 21.87
C TYR A 592 6.94 16.98 23.18
N ALA A 593 6.17 16.86 24.28
CA ALA A 593 6.68 16.29 25.52
C ALA A 593 7.25 14.88 25.31
N SER A 594 6.53 14.02 24.57
CA SER A 594 6.95 12.64 24.29
C SER A 594 8.14 12.55 23.31
N PHE A 595 8.20 13.43 22.30
CA PHE A 595 9.28 13.38 21.30
C PHE A 595 10.57 14.05 21.77
N ASN A 596 10.48 15.16 22.53
CA ASN A 596 11.64 15.90 23.00
C ASN A 596 12.38 15.18 24.13
N GLU A 597 11.68 14.38 24.94
CA GLU A 597 12.28 13.57 26.02
C GLU A 597 13.48 12.73 25.54
N ALA A 598 13.36 12.10 24.36
CA ALA A 598 14.43 11.31 23.77
C ALA A 598 15.65 12.13 23.34
N LEU A 599 15.45 13.38 22.91
CA LEU A 599 16.53 14.28 22.52
C LEU A 599 17.25 14.84 23.75
N ILE A 600 16.51 15.19 24.79
CA ILE A 600 17.03 15.70 26.08
C ILE A 600 17.81 14.63 26.84
N ALA A 601 17.43 13.35 26.67
CA ALA A 601 18.15 12.22 27.27
C ALA A 601 19.58 12.03 26.72
N LYS A 602 19.96 12.70 25.61
CA LYS A 602 21.33 12.66 25.09
C LYS A 602 22.31 13.30 26.10
N PRO A 603 23.48 12.68 26.38
CA PRO A 603 24.42 13.19 27.39
C PRO A 603 24.98 14.59 27.10
N ASP A 604 25.06 14.94 25.82
CA ASP A 604 25.73 16.13 25.30
C ASP A 604 24.76 17.30 24.99
N TRP A 605 23.47 17.12 25.30
CA TRP A 605 22.44 18.14 25.12
C TRP A 605 22.63 19.33 26.08
N GLY A 606 22.49 20.55 25.58
CA GLY A 606 22.50 21.80 26.36
C GLY A 606 23.89 22.29 26.78
N LEU A 607 24.96 21.63 26.34
CA LEU A 607 26.36 21.96 26.68
C LEU A 607 27.02 22.80 25.57
N ILE A 608 26.64 24.08 25.48
CA ILE A 608 27.16 25.05 24.48
C ILE A 608 28.70 25.15 24.54
N GLU A 609 29.30 25.00 25.71
CA GLU A 609 30.76 25.09 25.93
C GLU A 609 31.57 23.99 25.21
N ILE A 610 30.90 22.96 24.69
CA ILE A 610 31.50 21.83 23.96
C ILE A 610 31.15 21.92 22.45
N LEU A 611 30.59 23.04 21.98
CA LEU A 611 30.34 23.25 20.55
C LEU A 611 31.66 23.59 19.85
N THR A 612 32.11 22.67 19.01
CA THR A 612 33.21 22.86 18.07
C THR A 612 32.71 23.53 16.79
N LEU A 613 33.55 24.29 16.08
CA LEU A 613 33.19 24.89 14.78
C LEU A 613 33.38 23.93 13.60
N ASP A 614 33.43 22.62 13.88
CA ASP A 614 33.45 21.57 12.87
C ASP A 614 32.03 21.15 12.47
N ASP A 615 31.93 20.25 11.48
CA ASP A 615 30.65 19.75 10.99
C ASP A 615 29.82 19.07 12.10
N ASP A 616 30.46 18.55 13.14
CA ASP A 616 29.82 17.91 14.28
C ASP A 616 29.14 18.93 15.20
N GLY A 617 29.87 19.97 15.60
CA GLY A 617 29.33 21.03 16.43
C GLY A 617 28.28 21.88 15.70
N MET A 618 28.42 22.10 14.39
CA MET A 618 27.37 22.74 13.59
C MET A 618 26.09 21.89 13.51
N ARG A 619 26.22 20.56 13.40
CA ARG A 619 25.06 19.64 13.43
C ARG A 619 24.38 19.66 14.81
N ARG A 620 25.15 19.62 15.90
CA ARG A 620 24.62 19.69 17.28
C ARG A 620 23.91 21.02 17.56
N LEU A 621 24.49 22.13 17.11
CA LEU A 621 23.87 23.45 17.16
C LEU A 621 22.52 23.49 16.44
N HIS A 622 22.43 22.86 15.27
CA HIS A 622 21.18 22.77 14.53
C HIS A 622 20.14 21.89 15.25
N GLU A 623 20.52 20.72 15.77
CA GLU A 623 19.63 19.85 16.56
C GLU A 623 19.08 20.58 17.81
N GLU A 624 19.93 21.34 18.51
CA GLU A 624 19.53 22.11 19.69
C GLU A 624 18.61 23.28 19.31
N LYS A 625 18.91 23.98 18.21
CA LYS A 625 18.03 25.03 17.68
C LYS A 625 16.66 24.49 17.31
N GLU A 626 16.57 23.36 16.61
CA GLU A 626 15.30 22.72 16.24
C GLU A 626 14.54 22.23 17.49
N LEU A 627 15.22 21.69 18.50
CA LEU A 627 14.56 21.31 19.75
C LEU A 627 13.97 22.52 20.47
N VAL A 628 14.68 23.66 20.49
CA VAL A 628 14.26 24.85 21.23
C VAL A 628 13.23 25.66 20.45
N LEU A 629 13.41 25.85 19.14
CA LEU A 629 12.64 26.80 18.32
C LEU A 629 11.90 26.14 17.16
N GLY A 630 11.76 24.81 17.17
CA GLY A 630 11.12 24.05 16.11
C GLY A 630 9.60 24.13 16.09
N ALA A 631 8.98 23.07 15.55
CA ALA A 631 7.56 23.03 15.21
C ALA A 631 6.59 23.12 16.41
N GLN A 632 7.07 23.08 17.66
CA GLN A 632 6.28 23.33 18.86
C GLN A 632 5.76 24.77 18.98
N GLY A 633 6.36 25.71 18.24
CA GLY A 633 5.92 27.09 18.15
C GLY A 633 6.30 27.94 19.37
N SER A 634 5.52 29.01 19.57
CA SER A 634 5.76 30.02 20.60
C SER A 634 5.11 29.62 21.92
N ILE A 635 5.75 29.96 23.04
CA ILE A 635 5.15 29.83 24.38
C ILE A 635 3.92 30.74 24.56
N CYS A 636 3.77 31.76 23.71
CA CYS A 636 2.57 32.62 23.65
C CYS A 636 1.34 31.88 23.09
N ASP A 637 1.53 30.68 22.53
CA ASP A 637 0.47 29.78 22.05
C ASP A 637 0.64 28.40 22.71
N CYS A 638 1.04 28.31 23.99
CA CYS A 638 1.29 27.01 24.63
C CYS A 638 0.02 26.22 25.00
N GLY A 639 -1.15 26.83 24.83
CA GLY A 639 -2.47 26.28 25.15
C GLY A 639 -2.90 26.46 26.61
N ILE A 640 -2.08 27.06 27.47
CA ILE A 640 -2.41 27.31 28.88
C ILE A 640 -2.68 28.82 29.02
N PRO A 641 -3.96 29.27 29.12
CA PRO A 641 -4.30 30.68 28.99
C PRO A 641 -3.56 31.62 29.96
N VAL A 642 -3.32 31.16 31.18
CA VAL A 642 -2.61 31.94 32.20
C VAL A 642 -1.14 32.15 31.81
N LEU A 643 -0.48 31.10 31.27
CA LEU A 643 0.91 31.19 30.82
C LEU A 643 1.03 32.00 29.53
N GLU A 644 0.08 31.84 28.59
CA GLU A 644 0.04 32.63 27.36
C GLU A 644 -0.15 34.12 27.64
N GLY A 645 -0.95 34.48 28.65
CA GLY A 645 -1.11 35.86 29.11
C GLY A 645 0.20 36.46 29.62
N ILE A 646 0.94 35.71 30.46
CA ILE A 646 2.26 36.12 30.97
C ILE A 646 3.26 36.26 29.82
N ALA A 647 3.31 35.27 28.93
CA ALA A 647 4.21 35.25 27.78
C ALA A 647 3.91 36.40 26.80
N SER A 648 2.65 36.69 26.55
CA SER A 648 2.23 37.80 25.68
C SER A 648 2.62 39.15 26.28
N ALA A 649 2.46 39.33 27.59
CA ALA A 649 2.91 40.54 28.29
C ALA A 649 4.45 40.69 28.21
N ALA A 650 5.19 39.60 28.45
CA ALA A 650 6.65 39.58 28.30
C ALA A 650 7.07 39.93 26.86
N ARG A 651 6.36 39.41 25.85
CA ARG A 651 6.63 39.70 24.43
C ARG A 651 6.41 41.16 24.08
N VAL A 652 5.36 41.78 24.61
CA VAL A 652 5.11 43.22 24.45
C VAL A 652 6.22 44.04 25.12
N MET A 653 6.64 43.66 26.34
CA MET A 653 7.75 44.33 27.03
C MET A 653 9.06 44.21 26.24
N THR A 654 9.42 43.02 25.76
CA THR A 654 10.66 42.79 24.97
C THR A 654 10.65 43.48 23.60
N THR A 655 9.47 43.71 23.02
CA THR A 655 9.35 44.44 21.75
C THR A 655 9.31 45.97 21.94
N THR A 656 8.89 46.43 23.13
CA THR A 656 8.80 47.86 23.49
C THR A 656 10.10 48.38 24.11
N GLU A 657 10.77 47.57 24.93
CA GLU A 657 12.13 47.83 25.41
C GLU A 657 13.16 47.54 24.32
N GLN A 658 14.12 48.45 24.18
CA GLN A 658 15.07 48.47 23.08
C GLN A 658 15.94 47.20 23.02
N LEU A 659 15.60 46.27 22.12
CA LEU A 659 16.58 45.40 21.42
C LEU A 659 17.69 46.21 20.70
N HIS A 660 17.60 47.54 20.72
CA HIS A 660 18.56 48.50 20.21
C HIS A 660 19.83 48.68 21.07
N ASN A 661 19.84 48.22 22.34
CA ASN A 661 21.00 48.37 23.25
C ASN A 661 21.78 47.08 23.53
N ALA A 662 21.38 45.93 22.96
CA ALA A 662 22.16 44.70 23.09
C ALA A 662 23.37 44.76 22.15
N ARG A 663 24.59 44.74 22.72
CA ARG A 663 25.84 44.51 21.99
C ARG A 663 25.67 43.34 21.01
N GLN A 664 26.28 43.43 19.82
CA GLN A 664 26.33 42.33 18.85
C GLN A 664 26.71 41.04 19.57
N SER A 665 25.73 40.15 19.69
CA SER A 665 25.91 38.86 20.33
C SER A 665 26.56 37.93 19.32
N PRO A 666 27.49 37.03 19.72
CA PRO A 666 28.01 36.00 18.83
C PRO A 666 26.88 35.14 18.21
N PHE A 667 25.70 35.12 18.82
CA PHE A 667 24.51 34.42 18.37
C PHE A 667 23.66 35.18 17.32
N ASP A 668 24.03 36.42 16.97
CA ASP A 668 23.29 37.23 15.97
C ASP A 668 23.38 36.65 14.55
N THR A 669 24.36 35.79 14.29
CA THR A 669 24.48 35.02 13.04
C THR A 669 23.68 33.71 13.06
N ILE A 670 23.22 33.27 14.23
CA ILE A 670 22.59 31.95 14.46
C ILE A 670 21.06 32.07 14.59
N PHE A 671 20.56 33.12 15.25
CA PHE A 671 19.14 33.32 15.49
C PHE A 671 18.57 34.56 14.81
N THR A 672 17.36 34.44 14.29
CA THR A 672 16.59 35.57 13.76
C THR A 672 16.15 36.51 14.90
N LYS A 673 15.65 37.69 14.53
CA LYS A 673 15.11 38.64 15.51
C LYS A 673 13.93 38.04 16.30
N ASP A 674 13.03 37.33 15.62
CA ASP A 674 11.85 36.73 16.26
C ASP A 674 12.21 35.54 17.16
N GLU A 675 13.20 34.74 16.75
CA GLU A 675 13.75 33.65 17.57
C GLU A 675 14.39 34.18 18.87
N ARG A 676 15.14 35.29 18.79
CA ARG A 676 15.71 35.94 19.99
C ARG A 676 14.62 36.47 20.92
N ILE A 677 13.58 37.09 20.36
CA ILE A 677 12.42 37.55 21.14
C ILE A 677 11.78 36.35 21.84
N GLU A 678 11.55 35.23 21.14
CA GLU A 678 10.96 34.03 21.73
C GLU A 678 11.80 33.46 22.88
N LEU A 679 13.13 33.38 22.75
CA LEU A 679 14.02 32.91 23.82
C LEU A 679 13.93 33.79 25.08
N VAL A 680 13.95 35.11 24.90
CA VAL A 680 13.81 36.08 25.99
C VAL A 680 12.43 35.97 26.63
N VAL A 681 11.37 35.87 25.83
CA VAL A 681 9.99 35.72 26.31
C VAL A 681 9.85 34.47 27.16
N ARG A 682 10.40 33.33 26.74
CA ARG A 682 10.38 32.11 27.55
C ARG A 682 11.12 32.26 28.87
N SER A 683 12.25 32.98 28.88
CA SER A 683 13.07 33.19 30.08
C SER A 683 12.36 34.09 31.09
N LEU A 684 11.79 35.19 30.60
CA LEU A 684 10.98 36.10 31.41
C LEU A 684 9.73 35.40 31.95
N THR A 685 9.01 34.66 31.09
CA THR A 685 7.81 33.90 31.50
C THR A 685 8.13 32.91 32.62
N ARG A 686 9.22 32.14 32.47
CA ARG A 686 9.68 31.20 33.51
C ARG A 686 10.04 31.91 34.81
N THR A 687 10.76 33.04 34.72
CA THR A 687 11.15 33.84 35.89
C THR A 687 9.94 34.41 36.61
N THR A 688 8.97 34.94 35.87
CA THR A 688 7.71 35.47 36.42
C THR A 688 6.90 34.36 37.10
N VAL A 689 6.81 33.16 36.50
CA VAL A 689 6.16 32.00 37.12
C VAL A 689 6.87 31.62 38.44
N ALA A 690 8.20 31.54 38.44
CA ALA A 690 8.99 31.22 39.63
C ALA A 690 8.88 32.29 40.74
N GLN A 691 8.82 33.57 40.37
CA GLN A 691 8.62 34.69 41.31
C GLN A 691 7.20 34.69 41.89
N THR A 692 6.18 34.45 41.06
CA THR A 692 4.78 34.37 41.49
C THR A 692 4.58 33.27 42.54
N ARG A 693 5.34 32.18 42.44
CA ARG A 693 5.37 31.10 43.45
C ARG A 693 6.01 31.51 44.78
N ARG A 694 6.97 32.45 44.78
CA ARG A 694 7.67 32.94 45.97
C ARG A 694 6.93 34.09 46.67
N THR A 695 6.23 34.94 45.91
CA THR A 695 5.52 36.12 46.41
C THR A 695 4.15 36.26 45.72
N PRO A 696 3.08 35.67 46.28
CA PRO A 696 1.74 35.69 45.70
C PRO A 696 1.01 37.01 46.01
N GLU A 697 1.33 38.11 45.32
CA GLU A 697 0.72 39.43 45.62
C GLU A 697 -0.33 39.95 44.60
N HIS A 698 -0.80 39.15 43.62
CA HIS A 698 -1.80 39.60 42.63
C HIS A 698 -2.81 38.54 42.19
N SER A 699 -3.98 38.93 41.65
CA SER A 699 -5.08 38.03 41.24
C SER A 699 -4.74 37.03 40.12
N ILE A 700 -3.73 37.34 39.28
CA ILE A 700 -3.20 36.41 38.26
C ILE A 700 -2.49 35.21 38.93
N SER A 701 -2.05 35.37 40.19
CA SER A 701 -1.31 34.36 40.94
C SER A 701 -2.18 33.19 41.40
N GLU A 702 -3.46 33.38 41.72
CA GLU A 702 -4.27 32.32 42.35
C GLU A 702 -4.53 31.14 41.40
N ASN A 703 -4.88 31.41 40.14
CA ASN A 703 -5.10 30.35 39.14
C ASN A 703 -3.81 29.61 38.77
N LEU A 704 -2.70 30.33 38.64
CA LEU A 704 -1.39 29.75 38.35
C LEU A 704 -0.88 28.89 39.52
N ILE A 705 -1.02 29.39 40.76
CA ILE A 705 -0.61 28.68 41.98
C ILE A 705 -1.49 27.47 42.23
N SER A 706 -2.80 27.58 41.99
CA SER A 706 -3.71 26.43 42.06
C SER A 706 -3.32 25.37 41.03
N MET A 707 -3.13 25.75 39.76
CA MET A 707 -2.74 24.83 38.69
C MET A 707 -1.40 24.15 38.98
N MET A 708 -0.36 24.93 39.32
CA MET A 708 0.99 24.42 39.59
C MET A 708 1.06 23.66 40.93
N GLY A 709 0.17 23.96 41.88
CA GLY A 709 0.01 23.19 43.12
C GLY A 709 -0.63 21.83 42.87
N THR A 710 -1.62 21.75 41.97
CA THR A 710 -2.24 20.48 41.56
C THR A 710 -1.32 19.64 40.68
N TYR A 711 -0.53 20.27 39.80
CA TYR A 711 0.37 19.58 38.86
C TYR A 711 1.79 20.16 38.90
N PRO A 712 2.58 19.90 39.96
CA PRO A 712 3.90 20.50 40.14
C PRO A 712 4.92 20.08 39.06
N GLU A 713 4.71 18.91 38.44
CA GLU A 713 5.56 18.40 37.35
C GLU A 713 5.30 19.11 36.01
N LEU A 714 4.14 19.78 35.85
CA LEU A 714 3.75 20.42 34.60
C LEU A 714 4.67 21.59 34.25
N GLU A 715 5.11 22.35 35.25
CA GLU A 715 6.10 23.44 35.08
C GLU A 715 7.36 22.92 34.38
N ASN A 716 7.91 21.82 34.88
CA ASN A 716 9.12 21.21 34.33
C ASN A 716 8.88 20.71 32.91
N VAL A 717 7.75 20.04 32.64
CA VAL A 717 7.44 19.58 31.27
C VAL A 717 7.32 20.75 30.29
N ILE A 718 6.67 21.84 30.70
CA ILE A 718 6.51 23.02 29.84
C ILE A 718 7.86 23.70 29.59
N PHE A 719 8.65 24.00 30.64
CA PHE A 719 9.84 24.85 30.52
C PHE A 719 11.15 24.10 30.28
N GLU A 720 11.23 22.79 30.53
CA GLU A 720 12.43 21.98 30.30
C GLU A 720 12.30 21.04 29.11
N VAL A 721 11.08 20.65 28.74
CA VAL A 721 10.84 19.63 27.69
C VAL A 721 10.23 20.24 26.44
N VAL A 722 9.10 20.94 26.56
CA VAL A 722 8.35 21.44 25.39
C VAL A 722 8.90 22.79 24.91
N TYR A 723 9.13 23.73 25.82
CA TYR A 723 9.66 25.06 25.55
C TYR A 723 10.98 25.32 26.31
N PRO A 724 12.03 24.50 26.08
CA PRO A 724 13.31 24.64 26.77
C PRO A 724 13.99 25.98 26.48
N GLN A 725 14.97 26.32 27.33
CA GLN A 725 15.94 27.39 27.09
C GLN A 725 17.13 26.83 26.31
N PHE A 726 17.69 27.63 25.41
CA PHE A 726 18.90 27.27 24.65
C PHE A 726 20.13 27.29 25.59
N GLY A 727 20.94 26.23 25.61
CA GLY A 727 22.16 26.15 26.43
C GLY A 727 21.99 26.01 27.93
N PHE A 728 20.84 25.52 28.40
CA PHE A 728 20.48 25.57 29.82
C PHE A 728 21.18 24.53 30.72
N ARG A 729 21.82 23.49 30.15
CA ARG A 729 22.36 22.38 30.95
C ARG A 729 23.80 22.66 31.41
N GLN A 730 24.01 22.86 32.71
CA GLN A 730 25.35 22.88 33.32
C GLN A 730 25.87 21.45 33.57
N ARG A 731 27.20 21.26 33.56
CA ARG A 731 27.83 19.96 33.85
C ARG A 731 27.43 19.48 35.25
N VAL A 732 27.07 18.21 35.35
CA VAL A 732 26.89 17.53 36.64
C VAL A 732 28.26 17.43 37.31
N GLY A 733 28.56 18.35 38.25
CA GLY A 733 29.84 18.39 38.97
C GLY A 733 30.23 19.74 39.58
N GLU A 734 29.60 20.86 39.18
CA GLU A 734 29.97 22.21 39.66
C GLU A 734 29.00 22.79 40.70
N ASN A 735 28.55 21.98 41.66
CA ASN A 735 27.72 22.44 42.77
C ASN A 735 28.53 22.87 44.02
N GLU A 736 29.83 23.11 43.91
CA GLU A 736 30.66 23.57 45.04
C GLU A 736 31.16 25.02 44.95
N SER A 737 30.84 25.80 43.90
CA SER A 737 31.26 27.22 43.81
C SER A 737 30.14 28.25 43.63
N ALA A 738 28.86 27.84 43.68
CA ALA A 738 27.71 28.76 43.58
C ALA A 738 27.53 29.72 44.79
N ALA A 739 28.55 29.85 45.65
CA ALA A 739 28.63 30.87 46.69
C ALA A 739 29.35 32.16 46.24
N GLU A 740 30.04 32.18 45.09
CA GLU A 740 30.87 33.35 44.67
C GLU A 740 30.26 34.21 43.54
N VAL A 741 29.14 33.82 42.94
CA VAL A 741 28.48 34.62 41.86
C VAL A 741 27.32 35.48 42.39
N ALA A 742 26.94 35.31 43.66
CA ALA A 742 25.95 36.18 44.32
C ALA A 742 26.51 37.57 44.68
N GLU A 743 27.83 37.79 44.62
CA GLU A 743 28.46 39.06 45.02
C GLU A 743 28.58 40.09 43.87
N VAL A 744 28.20 39.73 42.64
CA VAL A 744 28.27 40.64 41.46
C VAL A 744 26.91 41.27 41.12
N ALA A 745 25.81 40.81 41.73
CA ALA A 745 24.48 41.37 41.55
C ALA A 745 24.08 42.42 42.62
N GLU A 746 24.84 42.57 43.70
CA GLU A 746 24.54 43.51 44.79
C GLU A 746 25.30 44.85 44.69
N VAL A 747 26.03 45.10 43.58
CA VAL A 747 26.80 46.36 43.38
C VAL A 747 26.13 47.31 42.36
N ALA A 748 24.98 46.95 41.80
CA ALA A 748 24.27 47.80 40.85
C ALA A 748 23.18 48.72 41.47
N GLU A 749 22.91 48.61 42.77
CA GLU A 749 21.90 49.44 43.46
C GLU A 749 22.50 50.57 44.33
N VAL A 750 23.82 50.78 44.28
CA VAL A 750 24.49 51.89 45.01
C VAL A 750 25.46 52.64 44.07
N ALA A 751 24.95 53.21 42.98
CA ALA A 751 25.69 54.17 42.17
C ALA A 751 24.76 55.15 41.43
N GLU A 752 23.73 55.65 42.10
CA GLU A 752 23.05 56.88 41.71
C GLU A 752 22.99 57.83 42.91
N THR A 753 24.15 58.23 43.43
CA THR A 753 24.29 59.47 44.19
C THR A 753 25.74 59.96 44.14
N THR A 754 25.87 61.26 43.95
CA THR A 754 27.07 62.10 44.18
C THR A 754 28.22 62.05 43.17
N SER A 755 28.07 62.92 42.17
CA SER A 755 29.10 63.84 41.69
C SER A 755 29.98 64.38 42.83
N SER A 756 31.31 64.30 42.72
CA SER A 756 32.22 65.44 42.51
C SER A 756 33.66 65.15 42.97
N ASN A 757 34.62 65.56 42.12
CA ASN A 757 36.02 65.94 42.43
C ASN A 757 36.98 64.84 42.92
N GLU A 758 38.27 64.82 42.65
CA GLU A 758 39.22 65.58 41.81
C GLU A 758 40.51 64.73 41.91
N ALA A 759 41.19 64.49 40.78
CA ALA A 759 42.59 64.84 40.55
C ALA A 759 43.71 63.92 41.13
N ALA A 760 44.56 63.52 40.17
CA ALA A 760 46.02 63.50 40.19
C ALA A 760 46.80 62.22 40.58
N GLU A 761 47.72 61.88 39.66
CA GLU A 761 49.07 61.29 39.84
C GLU A 761 49.27 59.75 40.01
N VAL A 762 49.43 59.07 38.87
CA VAL A 762 50.68 58.42 38.34
C VAL A 762 51.94 58.55 39.23
N PRO A 763 52.94 57.61 39.32
CA PRO A 763 53.30 56.48 38.42
C PRO A 763 53.86 55.16 39.03
N LYS A 764 54.13 54.20 38.11
CA LYS A 764 55.31 53.28 38.02
C LYS A 764 55.37 52.08 38.99
N ALA A 765 55.43 50.86 38.47
CA ALA A 765 56.61 50.12 37.97
C ALA A 765 56.63 48.82 38.78
N ASP A 766 57.13 47.66 38.36
CA ASP A 766 57.90 47.21 37.21
C ASP A 766 57.85 45.66 37.30
N GLU A 767 58.20 45.01 36.20
CA GLU A 767 59.00 43.77 36.16
C GLU A 767 58.50 42.49 36.87
N GLU A 768 58.83 41.29 36.42
CA GLU A 768 59.28 40.69 35.18
C GLU A 768 59.34 39.18 35.51
N ARG A 769 59.31 38.35 34.47
CA ARG A 769 59.96 37.02 34.40
C ARG A 769 59.38 35.89 35.28
N SER A 770 59.47 34.62 34.88
CA SER A 770 59.87 33.95 33.65
C SER A 770 59.66 32.46 33.93
N CYS A 771 59.56 31.70 32.84
CA CYS A 771 60.16 30.38 32.71
C CYS A 771 59.41 29.17 33.29
N SER A 772 58.80 28.47 32.32
CA SER A 772 59.21 27.14 31.85
C SER A 772 58.75 25.88 32.59
N ILE A 773 57.99 25.10 31.79
CA ILE A 773 58.07 23.65 31.57
C ILE A 773 57.57 22.76 32.72
N GLN A 774 56.34 22.28 32.58
CA GLN A 774 56.06 20.94 32.04
C GLN A 774 54.63 20.85 31.50
#